data_AF-A0A3Q1EFE8-F1
#
_entry.id   AF-A0A3Q1EFE8-F1
#
_cell.length_a   1.000
_cell.length_b   1.000
_cell.length_c   1.000
_cell.angle_alpha   90.00
_cell.angle_beta   90.00
_cell.angle_gamma   90.00
#
_symmetry.space_group_name_H-M   'P 1'
#
loop_
_entity.id
_entity.type
_entity.pdbx_description
1 polymer ?
#
loop_
_entity_poly.entity_id
_entity_poly.type
_entity_poly.pdbx_seq_one_letter_code
_entity_poly.pdbx_strand_id
1 'polypeptide(L)'
;MAVLAYSPGKREINQYFTVKNAKLISLLVVIVLLVFHTASRYHGGGDSCDWLLSRGRYLGENVWQPYGCMMHKYKSIEAKTCLAEKRVAFVGDSRIRQLFYSFVKIIEPERREDGNKVTMRFFLDFMWHPEANNSMKERLMSWTHVSGDVTLSYQQTEDTWSIKLHSGSSEALQQYKVNLTAITTYLERLTDHGEVYWVLQDPVNEEVLSESRKMITNQQLELYNDAAVDVLNSSKRNGKSRVKLLAASRQAALETITMSDDGLHLPESTRNVVAMVLMNSVCNKLLRPIDGSCCQTLPPPNIFQKLSACFFLGCAVAFLVLHILGNNRHRRPVPPDVESLEEKKPATAAVPLGPKAPFQALCKMGIIMGYFYLCDRADVFMKEQKFYTHSTFFIPLIYIFVLGMFYNDNCKETKLLNREQTDEWKGWMQLVILIYHISGASAFIPVYMHVRVLVAAYLFQTGYGHFSFFWLKGDFGLYRVCQVLFRLNFLVLVLCVVMDRPYQFYYFVPLVTFWFVIIYATLAMWPQILQKKANNSGMWHLGVLAKLLGLLLFICVFAFSQGFFESIFSVWPISKLFELNGNIHEWWFRWKLDRFAVIHGMLFAFIYLVLQKRQVLSEGKGEALFSAKISSVLLFLSVVCFITYSIWASSCKTKTECNEMHPYISVVQILAFILIRNIPGYARSVYSSFFAWFGKISLELFICQYHIWLAADTKGILVLVPGNPSLNIMVSTFIFVCVAHEVSLITNYLAQVFIPKDNMALLKRLGAMGVFSLVFLLLTRGKQPTPGA
;
A
#
# COMPACT_ATOMS: atom_id res chain seq x y z
N MET A 1 14.71 24.62 -37.48
CA MET A 1 14.15 23.46 -38.21
C MET A 1 13.48 22.46 -37.26
N ALA A 2 14.18 21.80 -36.33
CA ALA A 2 13.56 20.89 -35.34
C ALA A 2 12.50 21.56 -34.43
N VAL A 3 12.72 22.81 -34.01
CA VAL A 3 11.76 23.61 -33.21
C VAL A 3 10.50 24.00 -34.00
N LEU A 4 10.60 24.12 -35.34
CA LEU A 4 9.48 24.44 -36.22
C LEU A 4 8.68 23.20 -36.63
N ALA A 5 9.29 22.01 -36.66
CA ALA A 5 8.60 20.73 -36.82
C ALA A 5 7.92 20.26 -35.51
N TYR A 6 8.34 20.80 -34.36
CA TYR A 6 7.77 20.49 -33.04
C TYR A 6 6.36 21.09 -32.83
N SER A 7 6.05 22.26 -33.41
CA SER A 7 4.77 22.95 -33.18
C SER A 7 3.56 22.36 -33.93
N PRO A 8 3.66 21.88 -35.19
CA PRO A 8 2.56 21.21 -35.89
C PRO A 8 2.30 19.81 -35.32
N GLY A 9 3.36 19.04 -35.05
CA GLY A 9 3.26 17.71 -34.43
C GLY A 9 2.64 17.74 -33.03
N LYS A 10 2.95 18.76 -32.21
CA LYS A 10 2.29 19.00 -30.91
C LYS A 10 0.79 19.31 -31.08
N ARG A 11 0.39 19.97 -32.16
CA ARG A 11 -1.02 20.32 -32.45
C ARG A 11 -1.84 19.09 -32.90
N GLU A 12 -1.28 18.24 -33.75
CA GLU A 12 -1.93 17.00 -34.20
C GLU A 12 -1.99 15.95 -33.06
N ILE A 13 -0.92 15.79 -32.29
CA ILE A 13 -0.92 14.88 -31.12
C ILE A 13 -1.91 15.39 -30.06
N ASN A 14 -1.96 16.69 -29.77
CA ASN A 14 -2.93 17.25 -28.83
C ASN A 14 -4.40 17.15 -29.31
N GLN A 15 -4.65 17.05 -30.63
CA GLN A 15 -6.00 16.82 -31.15
C GLN A 15 -6.52 15.41 -30.82
N TYR A 16 -5.67 14.38 -30.87
CA TYR A 16 -6.07 12.99 -30.60
C TYR A 16 -5.84 12.56 -29.14
N PHE A 17 -4.74 12.99 -28.51
CA PHE A 17 -4.41 12.71 -27.11
C PHE A 17 -4.88 13.83 -26.17
N THR A 18 -6.19 13.97 -26.04
CA THR A 18 -6.76 14.82 -24.99
C THR A 18 -6.81 14.05 -23.65
N VAL A 19 -6.69 14.77 -22.53
CA VAL A 19 -6.87 14.20 -21.17
C VAL A 19 -8.23 13.49 -21.04
N LYS A 20 -9.24 13.95 -21.77
CA LYS A 20 -10.57 13.32 -21.82
C LYS A 20 -10.53 11.94 -22.49
N ASN A 21 -9.84 11.83 -23.63
CA ASN A 21 -9.68 10.55 -24.33
C ASN A 21 -8.84 9.58 -23.49
N ALA A 22 -7.78 10.04 -22.84
CA ALA A 22 -6.98 9.20 -21.93
C ALA A 22 -7.83 8.60 -20.79
N LYS A 23 -8.72 9.40 -20.18
CA LYS A 23 -9.65 8.93 -19.15
C LYS A 23 -10.67 7.92 -19.69
N LEU A 24 -11.17 8.13 -20.91
CA LEU A 24 -12.09 7.19 -21.55
C LEU A 24 -11.40 5.86 -21.83
N ILE A 25 -10.17 5.90 -22.35
CA ILE A 25 -9.34 4.70 -22.57
C ILE A 25 -9.11 3.97 -21.24
N SER A 26 -8.73 4.71 -20.19
CA SER A 26 -8.55 4.14 -18.83
C SER A 26 -9.81 3.42 -18.35
N LEU A 27 -10.99 4.04 -18.50
CA LEU A 27 -12.26 3.40 -18.14
C LEU A 27 -12.54 2.12 -18.95
N LEU A 28 -12.32 2.15 -20.27
CA LEU A 28 -12.48 0.98 -21.13
C LEU A 28 -11.54 -0.15 -20.73
N VAL A 29 -10.27 0.16 -20.47
CA VAL A 29 -9.27 -0.81 -20.01
C VAL A 29 -9.71 -1.44 -18.68
N VAL A 30 -10.19 -0.65 -17.71
CA VAL A 30 -10.71 -1.17 -16.43
C VAL A 30 -11.88 -2.13 -16.65
N ILE A 31 -12.83 -1.79 -17.54
CA ILE A 31 -13.98 -2.65 -17.85
C ILE A 31 -13.51 -3.96 -18.50
N VAL A 32 -12.60 -3.89 -19.47
CA VAL A 32 -12.05 -5.09 -20.15
C VAL A 32 -11.33 -5.99 -19.14
N LEU A 33 -10.49 -5.42 -18.28
CA LEU A 33 -9.79 -6.18 -17.24
C LEU A 33 -10.79 -6.82 -16.27
N LEU A 34 -11.81 -6.09 -15.82
CA LEU A 34 -12.85 -6.60 -14.92
C LEU A 34 -13.59 -7.79 -15.55
N VAL A 35 -14.01 -7.66 -16.82
CA VAL A 35 -14.70 -8.73 -17.55
C VAL A 35 -13.79 -9.94 -17.73
N PHE A 36 -12.53 -9.72 -18.13
CA PHE A 36 -11.56 -10.79 -18.34
C PHE A 36 -11.26 -11.56 -17.05
N HIS A 37 -10.98 -10.87 -15.94
CA HIS A 37 -10.71 -11.52 -14.65
C HIS A 37 -11.94 -12.24 -14.10
N THR A 38 -13.12 -11.65 -14.23
CA THR A 38 -14.38 -12.28 -13.81
C THR A 38 -14.66 -13.54 -14.63
N ALA A 39 -14.50 -13.48 -15.96
CA ALA A 39 -14.66 -14.63 -16.85
C ALA A 39 -13.61 -15.71 -16.60
N SER A 40 -12.35 -15.33 -16.41
CA SER A 40 -11.24 -16.23 -16.08
C SER A 40 -11.49 -16.96 -14.77
N ARG A 41 -12.00 -16.27 -13.74
CA ARG A 41 -12.36 -16.88 -12.45
C ARG A 41 -13.57 -17.81 -12.57
N TYR A 42 -14.57 -17.43 -13.37
CA TYR A 42 -15.75 -18.27 -13.60
C TYR A 42 -15.41 -19.57 -14.34
N HIS A 43 -14.59 -19.51 -15.38
CA HIS A 43 -14.21 -20.70 -16.18
C HIS A 43 -13.04 -21.49 -15.58
N GLY A 44 -12.11 -20.83 -14.88
CA GLY A 44 -10.90 -21.43 -14.32
C GLY A 44 -11.11 -22.20 -13.02
N GLY A 45 -12.28 -22.08 -12.37
CA GLY A 45 -12.78 -22.98 -11.31
C GLY A 45 -12.01 -23.03 -9.98
N GLY A 46 -10.86 -22.37 -9.87
CA GLY A 46 -10.00 -22.37 -8.67
C GLY A 46 -10.26 -21.18 -7.73
N ASP A 47 -10.29 -21.44 -6.43
CA ASP A 47 -10.24 -20.38 -5.43
C ASP A 47 -8.79 -20.00 -5.08
N SER A 48 -8.60 -18.98 -4.23
CA SER A 48 -7.26 -18.56 -3.80
C SER A 48 -6.51 -19.62 -3.00
N CYS A 49 -7.20 -20.67 -2.54
CA CYS A 49 -6.61 -21.79 -1.85
C CYS A 49 -6.10 -22.86 -2.81
N ASP A 50 -6.86 -23.14 -3.86
CA ASP A 50 -6.42 -23.98 -4.98
C ASP A 50 -5.15 -23.40 -5.62
N TRP A 51 -5.07 -22.06 -5.78
CA TRP A 51 -3.86 -21.42 -6.31
C TRP A 51 -2.66 -21.51 -5.37
N LEU A 52 -2.87 -21.37 -4.06
CA LEU A 52 -1.82 -21.51 -3.05
C LEU A 52 -1.16 -22.89 -3.10
N LEU A 53 -1.98 -23.94 -3.29
CA LEU A 53 -1.53 -25.33 -3.26
C LEU A 53 -0.99 -25.82 -4.61
N SER A 54 -1.33 -25.15 -5.72
CA SER A 54 -0.99 -25.62 -7.06
C SER A 54 0.32 -25.06 -7.59
N ARG A 55 0.51 -23.73 -7.55
CA ARG A 55 1.65 -23.10 -8.24
C ARG A 55 2.13 -21.79 -7.61
N GLY A 56 3.39 -21.45 -7.88
CA GLY A 56 4.04 -20.21 -7.46
C GLY A 56 5.38 -19.99 -8.18
N ARG A 57 6.20 -19.09 -7.65
CA ARG A 57 7.59 -18.83 -8.10
C ARG A 57 8.39 -18.21 -6.98
N TYR A 58 9.72 -18.31 -7.03
CA TYR A 58 10.57 -17.50 -6.15
C TYR A 58 10.71 -16.06 -6.66
N LEU A 59 10.58 -15.09 -5.76
CA LEU A 59 10.87 -13.67 -6.05
C LEU A 59 12.35 -13.32 -5.81
N GLY A 60 13.03 -14.12 -4.97
CA GLY A 60 14.45 -14.06 -4.66
C GLY A 60 14.83 -15.23 -3.76
N GLU A 61 16.04 -15.19 -3.18
CA GLU A 61 16.54 -16.24 -2.29
C GLU A 61 15.61 -16.40 -1.07
N ASN A 62 14.82 -17.49 -1.06
CA ASN A 62 13.92 -17.90 0.02
C ASN A 62 12.56 -17.18 0.13
N VAL A 63 12.12 -16.43 -0.88
CA VAL A 63 10.77 -15.80 -0.88
C VAL A 63 9.87 -16.43 -1.94
N TRP A 64 9.00 -17.34 -1.51
CA TRP A 64 7.99 -17.95 -2.37
C TRP A 64 6.77 -17.07 -2.54
N GLN A 65 6.34 -16.88 -3.79
CA GLN A 65 5.14 -16.15 -4.17
C GLN A 65 4.15 -17.12 -4.83
N PRO A 66 3.07 -17.51 -4.14
CA PRO A 66 2.00 -18.28 -4.77
C PRO A 66 1.36 -17.52 -5.91
N TYR A 67 0.72 -18.25 -6.82
CA TYR A 67 0.02 -17.62 -7.91
C TYR A 67 -1.22 -16.86 -7.43
N GLY A 68 -1.29 -15.56 -7.75
CA GLY A 68 -2.51 -14.76 -7.61
C GLY A 68 -2.91 -14.34 -6.19
N CYS A 69 -2.21 -14.79 -5.14
CA CYS A 69 -2.49 -14.44 -3.76
C CYS A 69 -1.22 -14.31 -2.90
N MET A 70 -1.35 -13.76 -1.69
CA MET A 70 -0.24 -13.53 -0.76
C MET A 70 -0.31 -14.46 0.45
N MET A 71 0.85 -14.99 0.85
CA MET A 71 0.98 -15.73 2.10
C MET A 71 1.21 -14.79 3.28
N HIS A 72 0.64 -15.15 4.41
CA HIS A 72 0.99 -14.60 5.71
C HIS A 72 2.14 -15.40 6.33
N LYS A 73 3.07 -14.72 6.99
CA LYS A 73 4.18 -15.35 7.71
C LYS A 73 3.80 -15.53 9.19
N TYR A 74 3.42 -16.75 9.53
CA TYR A 74 2.96 -17.09 10.87
C TYR A 74 4.05 -17.02 11.93
N LYS A 75 3.71 -16.42 13.08
CA LYS A 75 4.49 -16.51 14.31
C LYS A 75 4.03 -17.69 15.17
N SER A 76 4.91 -18.16 16.06
CA SER A 76 4.64 -19.26 17.00
C SER A 76 3.33 -19.09 17.77
N ILE A 77 3.04 -17.88 18.29
CA ILE A 77 1.82 -17.61 19.06
C ILE A 77 0.58 -17.80 18.18
N GLU A 78 0.57 -17.22 16.98
CA GLU A 78 -0.55 -17.30 16.03
C GLU A 78 -0.78 -18.74 15.57
N ALA A 79 0.30 -19.47 15.26
CA ALA A 79 0.25 -20.87 14.88
C ALA A 79 -0.33 -21.74 16.00
N LYS A 80 0.10 -21.54 17.25
CA LYS A 80 -0.45 -22.25 18.43
C LYS A 80 -1.93 -21.97 18.61
N THR A 81 -2.35 -20.71 18.49
CA THR A 81 -3.77 -20.34 18.59
C THR A 81 -4.61 -20.98 17.48
N CYS A 82 -4.11 -21.01 16.25
CA CYS A 82 -4.81 -21.65 15.13
C CYS A 82 -5.00 -23.16 15.32
N LEU A 83 -3.98 -23.84 15.87
CA LEU A 83 -3.93 -25.29 15.97
C LEU A 83 -4.42 -25.85 17.31
N ALA A 84 -4.84 -25.00 18.26
CA ALA A 84 -5.17 -25.39 19.63
C ALA A 84 -6.25 -26.49 19.75
N GLU A 85 -7.16 -26.59 18.79
CA GLU A 85 -8.24 -27.58 18.77
C GLU A 85 -8.13 -28.57 17.61
N LYS A 86 -6.97 -28.62 16.93
CA LYS A 86 -6.77 -29.45 15.73
C LYS A 86 -5.74 -30.53 15.98
N ARG A 87 -6.05 -31.76 15.62
CA ARG A 87 -5.06 -32.84 15.52
C ARG A 87 -4.51 -32.93 14.11
N VAL A 88 -3.19 -32.82 14.01
CA VAL A 88 -2.45 -32.80 12.75
C VAL A 88 -1.58 -34.05 12.67
N ALA A 89 -1.83 -34.89 11.66
CA ALA A 89 -1.02 -36.08 11.39
C ALA A 89 -0.22 -35.91 10.09
N PHE A 90 1.08 -36.14 10.15
CA PHE A 90 1.96 -36.27 8.99
C PHE A 90 2.24 -37.74 8.75
N VAL A 91 1.85 -38.27 7.60
CA VAL A 91 2.00 -39.69 7.24
C VAL A 91 2.87 -39.79 6.00
N GLY A 92 3.94 -40.55 6.11
CA GLY A 92 4.88 -40.76 5.02
C GLY A 92 6.24 -41.19 5.54
N ASP A 93 7.28 -40.52 5.05
CA ASP A 93 8.65 -41.02 5.04
C ASP A 93 9.68 -40.05 5.59
N SER A 94 10.94 -40.19 5.19
CA SER A 94 11.99 -39.26 5.59
C SER A 94 11.77 -37.85 5.06
N ARG A 95 11.20 -37.65 3.86
CA ARG A 95 10.88 -36.33 3.30
C ARG A 95 9.73 -35.67 4.05
N ILE A 96 8.62 -36.39 4.28
CA ILE A 96 7.52 -35.88 5.12
C ILE A 96 7.93 -35.65 6.56
N ARG A 97 8.81 -36.49 7.11
CA ARG A 97 9.38 -36.27 8.44
C ARG A 97 10.14 -34.95 8.52
N GLN A 98 10.93 -34.63 7.50
CA GLN A 98 11.61 -33.33 7.44
C GLN A 98 10.64 -32.15 7.30
N LEU A 99 9.56 -32.31 6.52
CA LEU A 99 8.50 -31.31 6.44
C LEU A 99 7.78 -31.13 7.79
N PHE A 100 7.52 -32.23 8.51
CA PHE A 100 6.96 -32.22 9.87
C PHE A 100 7.85 -31.40 10.81
N TYR A 101 9.17 -31.60 10.80
CA TYR A 101 10.08 -30.80 11.64
C TYR A 101 10.06 -29.31 11.27
N SER A 102 10.05 -28.96 9.98
CA SER A 102 9.88 -27.57 9.54
C SER A 102 8.53 -26.99 9.99
N PHE A 103 7.47 -27.78 9.98
CA PHE A 103 6.15 -27.37 10.48
C PHE A 103 6.15 -27.14 11.99
N VAL A 104 6.76 -28.04 12.76
CA VAL A 104 6.94 -27.92 14.21
C VAL A 104 7.77 -26.68 14.56
N LYS A 105 8.83 -26.38 13.80
CA LYS A 105 9.69 -25.20 14.01
C LYS A 105 8.92 -23.87 13.93
N ILE A 106 7.81 -23.80 13.19
CA ILE A 106 6.93 -22.62 13.17
C ILE A 106 6.25 -22.43 14.53
N ILE A 107 5.82 -23.54 15.13
CA ILE A 107 5.06 -23.59 16.37
C ILE A 107 5.99 -23.45 17.57
N GLU A 108 7.12 -24.16 17.57
CA GLU A 108 8.13 -24.19 18.63
C GLU A 108 9.53 -23.96 18.04
N PRO A 109 9.96 -22.69 17.86
CA PRO A 109 11.21 -22.36 17.17
C PRO A 109 12.49 -22.86 17.87
N GLU A 110 12.44 -23.04 19.20
CA GLU A 110 13.59 -23.44 20.01
C GLU A 110 13.80 -24.97 20.05
N ARG A 111 12.86 -25.74 19.52
CA ARG A 111 12.91 -27.21 19.59
C ARG A 111 13.86 -27.77 18.55
N ARG A 112 14.73 -28.69 18.97
CA ARG A 112 15.64 -29.43 18.09
C ARG A 112 14.97 -30.69 17.54
N GLU A 113 15.48 -31.19 16.42
CA GLU A 113 15.01 -32.44 15.79
C GLU A 113 15.41 -33.63 16.68
N ASP A 114 14.54 -34.03 17.62
CA ASP A 114 14.67 -35.29 18.35
C ASP A 114 14.06 -36.42 17.51
N GLY A 115 14.71 -37.60 17.49
CA GLY A 115 14.44 -38.73 16.58
C GLY A 115 13.04 -39.38 16.63
N ASN A 116 12.96 -40.65 16.20
CA ASN A 116 11.78 -41.36 15.64
C ASN A 116 10.41 -41.35 16.38
N LYS A 117 10.24 -40.71 17.53
CA LYS A 117 8.92 -40.48 18.15
C LYS A 117 8.83 -39.09 18.76
N VAL A 118 8.25 -38.16 18.01
CA VAL A 118 7.87 -36.82 18.51
C VAL A 118 6.36 -36.82 18.71
N THR A 119 5.91 -37.17 19.92
CA THR A 119 4.54 -36.90 20.35
C THR A 119 4.57 -35.59 21.12
N MET A 120 4.11 -34.52 20.48
CA MET A 120 3.83 -33.27 21.19
C MET A 120 2.64 -33.50 22.12
N ARG A 121 2.58 -32.82 23.27
CA ARG A 121 1.40 -32.87 24.16
C ARG A 121 0.15 -32.45 23.36
N PHE A 122 -0.59 -33.47 22.91
CA PHE A 122 -1.98 -33.52 22.44
C PHE A 122 -2.38 -33.18 20.99
N PHE A 123 -1.50 -32.74 20.06
CA PHE A 123 -2.00 -32.21 18.76
C PHE A 123 -1.22 -32.52 17.46
N LEU A 124 0.02 -33.03 17.49
CA LEU A 124 0.86 -33.22 16.29
C LEU A 124 1.59 -34.56 16.32
N ASP A 125 1.36 -35.39 15.30
CA ASP A 125 1.94 -36.73 15.17
C ASP A 125 2.60 -36.93 13.80
N PHE A 126 3.79 -37.52 13.80
CA PHE A 126 4.41 -38.09 12.60
C PHE A 126 4.30 -39.62 12.62
N MET A 127 3.89 -40.19 11.50
CA MET A 127 3.72 -41.63 11.32
C MET A 127 4.52 -42.14 10.13
N TRP A 128 5.41 -43.09 10.40
CA TRP A 128 6.25 -43.73 9.38
C TRP A 128 5.44 -44.77 8.59
N HIS A 129 5.00 -44.39 7.40
CA HIS A 129 4.33 -45.26 6.42
C HIS A 129 4.91 -44.97 5.02
N PRO A 130 6.06 -45.59 4.67
CA PRO A 130 6.80 -45.31 3.43
C PRO A 130 6.18 -45.95 2.18
N GLU A 131 5.06 -46.66 2.28
CA GLU A 131 4.39 -47.27 1.13
C GLU A 131 2.88 -47.23 1.33
N ALA A 132 2.13 -47.05 0.24
CA ALA A 132 0.67 -47.11 0.23
C ALA A 132 0.14 -48.56 0.36
N ASN A 133 0.63 -49.32 1.33
CA ASN A 133 0.32 -50.74 1.48
C ASN A 133 -0.84 -50.97 2.48
N ASN A 134 -1.14 -52.25 2.76
CA ASN A 134 -2.22 -52.63 3.68
C ASN A 134 -2.06 -52.04 5.09
N SER A 135 -0.83 -51.81 5.56
CA SER A 135 -0.58 -51.18 6.87
C SER A 135 -1.10 -49.73 6.91
N MET A 136 -0.83 -48.95 5.86
CA MET A 136 -1.39 -47.60 5.75
C MET A 136 -2.92 -47.65 5.63
N LYS A 137 -3.45 -48.57 4.81
CA LYS A 137 -4.90 -48.75 4.63
C LYS A 137 -5.61 -49.04 5.95
N GLU A 138 -5.11 -49.98 6.75
CA GLU A 138 -5.64 -50.31 8.08
C GLU A 138 -5.61 -49.10 9.00
N ARG A 139 -4.53 -48.31 8.95
CA ARG A 139 -4.42 -47.09 9.74
C ARG A 139 -5.46 -46.04 9.33
N LEU A 140 -5.61 -45.77 8.04
CA LEU A 140 -6.62 -44.85 7.52
C LEU A 140 -8.04 -45.31 7.89
N MET A 141 -8.30 -46.62 7.79
CA MET A 141 -9.57 -47.21 8.18
C MET A 141 -9.87 -46.96 9.66
N SER A 142 -8.89 -47.15 10.54
CA SER A 142 -9.03 -46.89 11.98
C SER A 142 -9.46 -45.45 12.28
N TRP A 143 -8.94 -44.47 11.53
CA TRP A 143 -9.29 -43.07 11.69
C TRP A 143 -10.68 -42.71 11.19
N THR A 144 -11.21 -43.45 10.21
CA THR A 144 -12.59 -43.24 9.75
C THR A 144 -13.64 -43.71 10.76
N HIS A 145 -13.29 -44.61 11.67
CA HIS A 145 -14.22 -45.17 12.66
C HIS A 145 -14.27 -44.40 13.98
N VAL A 146 -13.22 -43.64 14.33
CA VAL A 146 -13.18 -42.85 15.56
C VAL A 146 -13.59 -41.41 15.26
N SER A 147 -14.81 -41.06 15.66
CA SER A 147 -15.36 -39.71 15.49
C SER A 147 -14.51 -38.70 16.28
N GLY A 148 -13.70 -37.90 15.57
CA GLY A 148 -12.96 -36.76 16.14
C GLY A 148 -11.44 -36.93 16.31
N ASP A 149 -10.84 -38.02 15.86
CA ASP A 149 -9.44 -38.31 16.19
C ASP A 149 -8.37 -37.61 15.33
N VAL A 150 -8.67 -37.20 14.09
CA VAL A 150 -7.71 -36.49 13.22
C VAL A 150 -8.44 -35.41 12.42
N THR A 151 -8.11 -34.13 12.66
CA THR A 151 -8.75 -32.98 12.01
C THR A 151 -8.03 -32.56 10.74
N LEU A 152 -6.73 -32.86 10.63
CA LEU A 152 -5.88 -32.52 9.49
C LEU A 152 -4.88 -33.64 9.23
N SER A 153 -4.86 -34.18 8.02
CA SER A 153 -3.91 -35.20 7.60
C SER A 153 -3.10 -34.72 6.41
N TYR A 154 -1.78 -34.62 6.58
CA TYR A 154 -0.84 -34.45 5.48
C TYR A 154 -0.28 -35.82 5.12
N GLN A 155 -0.47 -36.21 3.87
CA GLN A 155 -0.05 -37.51 3.38
C GLN A 155 0.83 -37.32 2.16
N GLN A 156 2.01 -37.90 2.22
CA GLN A 156 2.75 -38.30 1.03
C GLN A 156 2.87 -39.80 1.15
N THR A 157 2.35 -40.54 0.19
CA THR A 157 2.78 -41.93 0.08
C THR A 157 3.94 -41.99 -0.85
N GLU A 158 4.93 -42.77 -0.46
CA GLU A 158 6.25 -42.75 -1.03
C GLU A 158 6.33 -43.62 -2.29
N ASP A 159 6.35 -42.91 -3.41
CA ASP A 159 6.72 -43.45 -4.70
C ASP A 159 8.22 -43.77 -4.72
N THR A 160 9.04 -43.04 -3.96
CA THR A 160 10.50 -43.21 -3.86
C THR A 160 10.91 -44.58 -3.30
N TRP A 161 10.22 -45.11 -2.28
CA TRP A 161 10.49 -46.47 -1.79
C TRP A 161 9.92 -47.53 -2.71
N SER A 162 8.72 -47.31 -3.25
CA SER A 162 8.14 -48.20 -4.27
C SER A 162 9.08 -48.34 -5.47
N ILE A 163 9.64 -47.22 -5.95
CA ILE A 163 10.65 -47.18 -7.01
C ILE A 163 11.94 -47.88 -6.56
N LYS A 164 12.46 -47.56 -5.37
CA LYS A 164 13.72 -48.13 -4.87
C LYS A 164 13.66 -49.65 -4.71
N LEU A 165 12.61 -50.15 -4.07
CA LEU A 165 12.41 -51.57 -3.77
C LEU A 165 12.18 -52.41 -5.02
N HIS A 166 11.52 -51.84 -6.03
CA HIS A 166 11.17 -52.52 -7.27
C HIS A 166 11.96 -52.05 -8.48
N SER A 167 13.12 -51.42 -8.25
CA SER A 167 14.06 -50.92 -9.27
C SER A 167 13.39 -50.09 -10.39
N GLY A 168 12.33 -49.35 -10.04
CA GLY A 168 11.62 -48.49 -10.99
C GLY A 168 10.81 -49.22 -12.07
N SER A 169 10.41 -50.47 -11.82
CA SER A 169 9.62 -51.28 -12.75
C SER A 169 8.23 -50.72 -13.05
N SER A 170 7.72 -51.02 -14.24
CA SER A 170 6.39 -50.58 -14.69
C SER A 170 5.25 -51.28 -13.94
N GLU A 171 5.50 -52.50 -13.51
CA GLU A 171 4.61 -53.34 -12.71
C GLU A 171 4.38 -52.71 -11.32
N ALA A 172 5.43 -52.17 -10.70
CA ALA A 172 5.33 -51.47 -9.43
C ALA A 172 4.47 -50.19 -9.53
N LEU A 173 4.55 -49.45 -10.64
CA LEU A 173 3.70 -48.29 -10.90
C LEU A 173 2.22 -48.70 -11.03
N GLN A 174 1.92 -49.81 -11.70
CA GLN A 174 0.54 -50.32 -11.78
C GLN A 174 0.04 -50.79 -10.41
N GLN A 175 0.87 -51.48 -9.65
CA GLN A 175 0.55 -51.91 -8.28
C GLN A 175 0.30 -50.70 -7.37
N TYR A 176 1.11 -49.65 -7.49
CA TYR A 176 0.90 -48.39 -6.79
C TYR A 176 -0.48 -47.78 -7.13
N LYS A 177 -0.86 -47.74 -8.41
CA LYS A 177 -2.17 -47.23 -8.84
C LYS A 177 -3.33 -48.01 -8.21
N VAL A 178 -3.23 -49.34 -8.16
CA VAL A 178 -4.23 -50.22 -7.52
C VAL A 178 -4.30 -49.96 -6.02
N ASN A 179 -3.15 -49.90 -5.35
CA ASN A 179 -3.03 -49.63 -3.93
C ASN A 179 -3.61 -48.27 -3.54
N LEU A 180 -3.27 -47.23 -4.31
CA LEU A 180 -3.78 -45.87 -4.12
C LEU A 180 -5.30 -45.82 -4.30
N THR A 181 -5.83 -46.52 -5.32
CA THR A 181 -7.27 -46.64 -5.54
C THR A 181 -7.96 -47.30 -4.33
N ALA A 182 -7.32 -48.31 -3.73
CA ALA A 182 -7.86 -49.00 -2.55
C ALA A 182 -7.90 -48.15 -1.27
N ILE A 183 -7.03 -47.13 -1.14
CA ILE A 183 -7.04 -46.22 0.01
C ILE A 183 -7.87 -44.95 -0.23
N THR A 184 -8.12 -44.57 -1.48
CA THR A 184 -8.81 -43.32 -1.87
C THR A 184 -10.15 -43.15 -1.16
N THR A 185 -10.96 -44.21 -1.06
CA THR A 185 -12.27 -44.15 -0.38
C THR A 185 -12.14 -43.75 1.10
N TYR A 186 -11.09 -44.18 1.80
CA TYR A 186 -10.85 -43.80 3.19
C TYR A 186 -10.36 -42.36 3.29
N LEU A 187 -9.51 -41.92 2.36
CA LEU A 187 -9.08 -40.53 2.28
C LEU A 187 -10.25 -39.58 2.11
N GLU A 188 -11.19 -39.91 1.24
CA GLU A 188 -12.40 -39.11 1.05
C GLU A 188 -13.29 -39.07 2.29
N ARG A 189 -13.45 -40.20 3.00
CA ARG A 189 -14.21 -40.20 4.26
C ARG A 189 -13.55 -39.33 5.33
N LEU A 190 -12.23 -39.29 5.39
CA LEU A 190 -11.52 -38.40 6.32
C LEU A 190 -11.78 -36.92 6.01
N THR A 191 -12.09 -36.56 4.75
CA THR A 191 -12.44 -35.18 4.38
C THR A 191 -13.81 -34.72 4.92
N ASP A 192 -14.67 -35.63 5.39
CA ASP A 192 -15.94 -35.26 6.02
C ASP A 192 -15.74 -34.60 7.40
N HIS A 193 -14.61 -34.89 8.07
CA HIS A 193 -14.30 -34.44 9.43
C HIS A 193 -13.04 -33.57 9.51
N GLY A 194 -12.32 -33.41 8.40
CA GLY A 194 -11.03 -32.72 8.37
C GLY A 194 -10.58 -32.32 6.98
N GLU A 195 -9.36 -31.79 6.87
CA GLU A 195 -8.73 -31.57 5.56
C GLU A 195 -7.62 -32.60 5.33
N VAL A 196 -7.64 -33.23 4.15
CA VAL A 196 -6.63 -34.20 3.73
C VAL A 196 -5.84 -33.60 2.57
N TYR A 197 -4.52 -33.59 2.72
CA TYR A 197 -3.58 -33.08 1.73
C TYR A 197 -2.72 -34.21 1.21
N TRP A 198 -2.63 -34.32 -0.11
CA TRP A 198 -1.71 -35.22 -0.79
C TRP A 198 -0.53 -34.44 -1.37
N VAL A 199 0.67 -34.68 -0.85
CA VAL A 199 1.88 -34.01 -1.32
C VAL A 199 2.40 -34.74 -2.56
N LEU A 200 2.51 -34.03 -3.68
CA LEU A 200 3.13 -34.58 -4.88
C LEU A 200 4.63 -34.77 -4.64
N GLN A 201 5.22 -35.82 -5.21
CA GLN A 201 6.66 -36.07 -5.08
C GLN A 201 7.45 -34.89 -5.62
N ASP A 202 8.30 -34.33 -4.79
CA ASP A 202 9.25 -33.32 -5.27
C ASP A 202 10.43 -34.00 -6.00
N PRO A 203 11.12 -33.28 -6.89
CA PRO A 203 12.25 -33.81 -7.66
C PRO A 203 13.40 -34.27 -6.76
N VAL A 204 14.31 -35.01 -7.39
CA VAL A 204 15.60 -35.46 -6.84
C VAL A 204 16.75 -34.90 -7.66
N ASN A 205 17.90 -34.64 -7.02
CA ASN A 205 19.13 -34.34 -7.73
C ASN A 205 19.84 -35.66 -8.06
N GLU A 206 19.60 -36.16 -9.27
CA GLU A 206 20.04 -37.48 -9.73
C GLU A 206 21.56 -37.68 -9.66
N GLU A 207 22.34 -36.61 -9.79
CA GLU A 207 23.81 -36.66 -9.76
C GLU A 207 24.39 -36.93 -8.36
N VAL A 208 23.68 -36.47 -7.32
CA VAL A 208 24.13 -36.54 -5.92
C VAL A 208 23.53 -37.74 -5.18
N LEU A 209 22.55 -38.41 -5.79
CA LEU A 209 21.95 -39.62 -5.21
C LEU A 209 23.00 -40.71 -5.01
N SER A 210 23.01 -41.29 -3.80
CA SER A 210 23.78 -42.50 -3.51
C SER A 210 23.47 -43.63 -4.51
N GLU A 211 24.43 -44.51 -4.79
CA GLU A 211 24.24 -45.68 -5.68
C GLU A 211 22.97 -46.48 -5.37
N SER A 212 22.66 -46.65 -4.07
CA SER A 212 21.48 -47.37 -3.60
C SER A 212 20.13 -46.72 -3.97
N ARG A 213 20.14 -45.50 -4.48
CA ARG A 213 18.96 -44.69 -4.82
C ARG A 213 18.94 -44.24 -6.29
N LYS A 214 19.95 -44.59 -7.10
CA LYS A 214 20.06 -44.15 -8.51
C LYS A 214 18.92 -44.61 -9.42
N MET A 215 18.16 -45.63 -9.03
CA MET A 215 16.95 -46.01 -9.75
C MET A 215 15.84 -44.96 -9.66
N ILE A 216 15.87 -44.05 -8.66
CA ILE A 216 14.90 -42.97 -8.50
C ILE A 216 15.25 -41.84 -9.47
N THR A 217 14.49 -41.72 -10.55
CA THR A 217 14.65 -40.63 -11.54
C THR A 217 13.48 -39.66 -11.49
N ASN A 218 13.70 -38.41 -11.91
CA ASN A 218 12.63 -37.41 -11.97
C ASN A 218 11.51 -37.81 -12.95
N GLN A 219 11.85 -38.54 -14.01
CA GLN A 219 10.86 -39.09 -14.94
C GLN A 219 9.94 -40.11 -14.26
N GLN A 220 10.49 -41.01 -13.43
CA GLN A 220 9.66 -41.94 -12.67
C GLN A 220 8.78 -41.22 -11.65
N LEU A 221 9.33 -40.22 -10.94
CA LEU A 221 8.53 -39.41 -10.01
C LEU A 221 7.38 -38.68 -10.71
N GLU A 222 7.55 -38.22 -11.96
CA GLU A 222 6.47 -37.65 -12.78
C GLU A 222 5.37 -38.68 -13.05
N LEU A 223 5.73 -39.90 -13.47
CA LEU A 223 4.76 -40.97 -13.75
C LEU A 223 3.93 -41.36 -12.53
N TYR A 224 4.55 -41.42 -11.35
CA TYR A 224 3.83 -41.70 -10.11
C TYR A 224 2.95 -40.52 -9.66
N ASN A 225 3.43 -39.28 -9.82
CA ASN A 225 2.62 -38.10 -9.59
C ASN A 225 1.39 -38.08 -10.50
N ASP A 226 1.55 -38.34 -11.80
CA ASP A 226 0.44 -38.42 -12.76
C ASP A 226 -0.55 -39.51 -12.36
N ALA A 227 -0.05 -40.69 -11.96
CA ALA A 227 -0.92 -41.76 -11.45
C ALA A 227 -1.70 -41.33 -10.19
N ALA A 228 -1.07 -40.59 -9.28
CA ALA A 228 -1.73 -40.09 -8.07
C ALA A 228 -2.78 -39.02 -8.39
N VAL A 229 -2.45 -38.07 -9.27
CA VAL A 229 -3.37 -37.04 -9.75
C VAL A 229 -4.57 -37.67 -10.44
N ASP A 230 -4.35 -38.66 -11.31
CA ASP A 230 -5.40 -39.39 -12.02
C ASP A 230 -6.35 -40.09 -11.04
N VAL A 231 -5.82 -40.88 -10.11
CA VAL A 231 -6.64 -41.64 -9.14
C VAL A 231 -7.42 -40.69 -8.24
N LEU A 232 -6.76 -39.71 -7.62
CA LEU A 232 -7.39 -38.81 -6.67
C LEU A 232 -8.37 -37.82 -7.33
N ASN A 233 -8.18 -37.48 -8.62
CA ASN A 233 -9.14 -36.67 -9.38
C ASN A 233 -10.24 -37.48 -10.06
N SER A 234 -10.06 -38.78 -10.26
CA SER A 234 -11.09 -39.65 -10.87
C SER A 234 -12.28 -39.88 -9.95
N SER A 235 -12.10 -39.80 -8.63
CA SER A 235 -13.13 -39.97 -7.61
C SER A 235 -14.11 -38.77 -7.46
N LYS A 236 -14.34 -38.03 -8.56
CA LYS A 236 -15.22 -36.85 -8.59
C LYS A 236 -16.69 -37.23 -8.40
N ARG A 237 -17.19 -37.19 -7.16
CA ARG A 237 -18.61 -36.90 -6.90
C ARG A 237 -18.80 -35.37 -6.88
N ASN A 238 -19.62 -34.84 -7.79
CA ASN A 238 -19.97 -33.40 -7.89
C ASN A 238 -18.87 -32.43 -8.38
N GLY A 239 -17.85 -32.90 -9.11
CA GLY A 239 -16.98 -32.01 -9.91
C GLY A 239 -15.75 -31.42 -9.22
N LYS A 240 -15.47 -31.70 -7.94
CA LYS A 240 -14.19 -31.40 -7.26
C LYS A 240 -13.74 -32.58 -6.39
N SER A 241 -12.47 -32.97 -6.45
CA SER A 241 -11.89 -33.93 -5.51
C SER A 241 -11.82 -33.29 -4.12
N ARG A 242 -12.19 -34.04 -3.08
CA ARG A 242 -12.16 -33.54 -1.69
C ARG A 242 -10.76 -33.62 -1.07
N VAL A 243 -9.90 -34.47 -1.63
CA VAL A 243 -8.49 -34.56 -1.26
C VAL A 243 -7.73 -33.44 -1.99
N LYS A 244 -7.00 -32.62 -1.24
CA LYS A 244 -6.28 -31.47 -1.80
C LYS A 244 -4.88 -31.86 -2.24
N LEU A 245 -4.54 -31.63 -3.50
CA LEU A 245 -3.19 -31.87 -4.01
C LEU A 245 -2.28 -30.69 -3.69
N LEU A 246 -1.12 -30.95 -3.07
CA LEU A 246 -0.07 -29.96 -2.80
C LEU A 246 1.02 -30.07 -3.87
N ALA A 247 0.79 -29.44 -5.02
CA ALA A 247 1.74 -29.39 -6.13
C ALA A 247 2.79 -28.26 -5.99
N ALA A 248 2.48 -27.22 -5.20
CA ALA A 248 3.38 -26.11 -4.94
C ALA A 248 4.71 -26.56 -4.29
N SER A 249 4.71 -27.69 -3.56
CA SER A 249 5.91 -28.30 -2.98
C SER A 249 6.90 -28.73 -4.07
N ARG A 250 6.42 -29.53 -5.04
CA ARG A 250 7.20 -29.96 -6.21
C ARG A 250 7.75 -28.76 -6.99
N GLN A 251 6.92 -27.75 -7.22
CA GLN A 251 7.34 -26.59 -8.01
C GLN A 251 8.43 -25.78 -7.29
N ALA A 252 8.30 -25.55 -5.98
CA ALA A 252 9.33 -24.87 -5.20
C ALA A 252 10.64 -25.67 -5.20
N ALA A 253 10.56 -27.00 -5.07
CA ALA A 253 11.72 -27.87 -5.07
C ALA A 253 12.44 -27.96 -6.42
N LEU A 254 11.75 -27.84 -7.56
CA LEU A 254 12.39 -27.82 -8.89
C LEU A 254 13.43 -26.71 -9.04
N GLU A 255 13.26 -25.58 -8.36
CA GLU A 255 14.20 -24.46 -8.41
C GLU A 255 15.37 -24.59 -7.43
N THR A 256 15.27 -25.46 -6.42
CA THR A 256 16.22 -25.52 -5.28
C THR A 256 16.87 -26.87 -5.05
N ILE A 257 16.40 -27.94 -5.70
CA ILE A 257 16.87 -29.32 -5.48
C ILE A 257 18.36 -29.52 -5.73
N THR A 258 18.97 -28.67 -6.56
CA THR A 258 20.43 -28.67 -6.81
C THR A 258 21.24 -28.37 -5.55
N MET A 259 20.65 -27.73 -4.54
CA MET A 259 21.26 -27.45 -3.24
C MET A 259 21.07 -28.57 -2.20
N SER A 260 20.54 -29.74 -2.62
CA SER A 260 20.36 -30.90 -1.74
C SER A 260 21.68 -31.57 -1.37
N ASP A 261 21.86 -31.92 -0.09
CA ASP A 261 23.08 -32.56 0.41
C ASP A 261 23.22 -34.04 -0.02
N ASP A 262 22.10 -34.77 -0.13
CA ASP A 262 22.08 -36.22 -0.44
C ASP A 262 21.31 -36.56 -1.72
N GLY A 263 20.90 -35.53 -2.46
CA GLY A 263 20.12 -35.59 -3.69
C GLY A 263 18.66 -36.00 -3.52
N LEU A 264 18.21 -36.40 -2.33
CA LEU A 264 16.82 -36.82 -2.06
C LEU A 264 16.08 -35.78 -1.21
N HIS A 265 16.72 -35.27 -0.17
CA HIS A 265 16.10 -34.41 0.83
C HIS A 265 16.13 -32.94 0.42
N LEU A 266 15.03 -32.24 0.67
CA LEU A 266 14.90 -30.84 0.28
C LEU A 266 15.73 -29.91 1.20
N PRO A 267 16.33 -28.85 0.64
CA PRO A 267 16.95 -27.80 1.44
C PRO A 267 15.97 -27.18 2.45
N GLU A 268 16.48 -26.73 3.59
CA GLU A 268 15.64 -26.16 4.67
C GLU A 268 14.77 -24.98 4.18
N SER A 269 15.30 -24.15 3.28
CA SER A 269 14.56 -23.03 2.67
C SER A 269 13.26 -23.47 2.01
N THR A 270 13.30 -24.57 1.28
CA THR A 270 12.13 -25.10 0.55
C THR A 270 11.16 -25.77 1.51
N ARG A 271 11.67 -26.55 2.47
CA ARG A 271 10.84 -27.18 3.52
C ARG A 271 10.05 -26.13 4.33
N ASN A 272 10.70 -25.02 4.66
CA ASN A 272 10.07 -23.90 5.37
C ASN A 272 8.98 -23.20 4.53
N VAL A 273 9.18 -23.10 3.21
CA VAL A 273 8.15 -22.60 2.28
C VAL A 273 6.93 -23.53 2.28
N VAL A 274 7.13 -24.83 2.13
CA VAL A 274 6.05 -25.82 2.08
C VAL A 274 5.27 -25.84 3.41
N ALA A 275 5.98 -25.77 4.54
CA ALA A 275 5.35 -25.66 5.85
C ALA A 275 4.53 -24.36 6.00
N MET A 276 4.99 -23.22 5.45
CA MET A 276 4.19 -21.99 5.39
C MET A 276 2.96 -22.11 4.50
N VAL A 277 3.06 -22.78 3.35
CA VAL A 277 1.94 -23.03 2.44
C VAL A 277 0.84 -23.82 3.17
N LEU A 278 1.22 -24.88 3.88
CA LEU A 278 0.29 -25.67 4.68
C LEU A 278 -0.36 -24.84 5.80
N MET A 279 0.44 -24.06 6.53
CA MET A 279 -0.06 -23.19 7.59
C MET A 279 -1.07 -22.16 7.06
N ASN A 280 -0.79 -21.54 5.91
CA ASN A 280 -1.69 -20.60 5.26
C ASN A 280 -3.00 -21.26 4.81
N SER A 281 -2.92 -22.48 4.27
CA SER A 281 -4.10 -23.23 3.84
C SER A 281 -5.09 -23.49 4.98
N VAL A 282 -4.56 -23.81 6.16
CA VAL A 282 -5.35 -24.17 7.34
C VAL A 282 -5.80 -22.94 8.13
N CYS A 283 -4.88 -21.99 8.36
CA CYS A 283 -5.06 -20.95 9.37
C CYS A 283 -5.62 -19.63 8.84
N ASN A 284 -5.46 -19.32 7.54
CA ASN A 284 -5.95 -18.05 7.00
C ASN A 284 -7.49 -17.93 7.07
N LYS A 285 -8.20 -19.07 6.97
CA LYS A 285 -9.67 -19.12 7.12
C LYS A 285 -10.13 -18.69 8.51
N LEU A 286 -9.35 -19.04 9.54
CA LEU A 286 -9.65 -18.81 10.95
C LEU A 286 -9.18 -17.41 11.41
N LEU A 287 -7.89 -17.13 11.23
CA LEU A 287 -7.24 -15.94 11.79
C LEU A 287 -7.40 -14.69 10.91
N ARG A 288 -7.65 -14.86 9.60
CA ARG A 288 -7.84 -13.77 8.63
C ARG A 288 -6.77 -12.67 8.74
N PRO A 289 -5.49 -13.02 8.59
CA PRO A 289 -4.39 -12.05 8.71
C PRO A 289 -4.49 -10.95 7.64
N ILE A 290 -4.18 -9.71 8.01
CA ILE A 290 -4.32 -8.53 7.14
C ILE A 290 -3.34 -8.57 5.95
N ASP A 291 -2.16 -9.14 6.15
CA ASP A 291 -1.07 -9.24 5.18
C ASP A 291 -1.10 -10.52 4.32
N GLY A 292 -2.06 -11.42 4.56
CA GLY A 292 -2.34 -12.59 3.72
C GLY A 292 -3.60 -12.41 2.88
N SER A 293 -3.67 -13.06 1.73
CA SER A 293 -4.90 -13.13 0.91
C SER A 293 -5.23 -14.53 0.39
N CYS A 294 -4.31 -15.49 0.48
CA CYS A 294 -4.58 -16.88 0.11
C CYS A 294 -5.54 -17.56 1.11
N CYS A 295 -6.43 -18.42 0.64
CA CYS A 295 -7.35 -19.21 1.48
C CYS A 295 -8.19 -18.38 2.49
N GLN A 296 -8.49 -17.12 2.18
CA GLN A 296 -9.33 -16.28 3.03
C GLN A 296 -10.78 -16.24 2.56
N THR A 297 -11.69 -16.13 3.52
CA THR A 297 -13.11 -15.87 3.22
C THR A 297 -13.36 -14.37 3.26
N LEU A 298 -13.92 -13.83 2.18
CA LEU A 298 -14.27 -12.42 2.08
C LEU A 298 -15.38 -12.07 3.09
N PRO A 299 -15.19 -11.08 3.98
CA PRO A 299 -16.26 -10.64 4.85
C PRO A 299 -17.39 -9.99 4.04
N PRO A 300 -18.67 -10.20 4.43
CA PRO A 300 -19.78 -9.54 3.78
C PRO A 300 -19.71 -8.00 3.98
N PRO A 301 -20.24 -7.20 3.04
CA PRO A 301 -20.20 -5.75 3.16
C PRO A 301 -20.87 -5.25 4.43
N ASN A 302 -20.20 -4.35 5.14
CA ASN A 302 -20.70 -3.72 6.35
C ASN A 302 -21.85 -2.74 6.05
N ILE A 303 -22.61 -2.35 7.07
CA ILE A 303 -23.75 -1.41 6.94
C ILE A 303 -23.29 -0.10 6.31
N PHE A 304 -22.12 0.42 6.69
CA PHE A 304 -21.57 1.67 6.11
C PHE A 304 -21.26 1.55 4.62
N GLN A 305 -20.74 0.41 4.19
CA GLN A 305 -20.45 0.13 2.79
C GLN A 305 -21.75 0.02 1.98
N LYS A 306 -22.77 -0.64 2.53
CA LYS A 306 -24.11 -0.71 1.92
C LYS A 306 -24.75 0.68 1.80
N LEU A 307 -24.71 1.49 2.86
CA LEU A 307 -25.23 2.86 2.85
C LEU A 307 -24.49 3.74 1.83
N SER A 308 -23.17 3.63 1.75
CA SER A 308 -22.35 4.35 0.77
C SER A 308 -22.72 3.95 -0.66
N ALA A 309 -22.87 2.65 -0.92
CA ALA A 309 -23.32 2.15 -2.22
C ALA A 309 -24.71 2.69 -2.59
N CYS A 310 -25.67 2.66 -1.65
CA CYS A 310 -27.00 3.24 -1.84
C CYS A 310 -26.94 4.75 -2.13
N PHE A 311 -26.08 5.50 -1.42
CA PHE A 311 -25.90 6.93 -1.64
C PHE A 311 -25.38 7.24 -3.06
N PHE A 312 -24.33 6.55 -3.50
CA PHE A 312 -23.77 6.75 -4.84
C PHE A 312 -24.75 6.31 -5.94
N LEU A 313 -25.47 5.20 -5.73
CA LEU A 313 -26.50 4.74 -6.66
C LEU A 313 -27.66 5.75 -6.73
N GLY A 314 -28.12 6.29 -5.61
CA GLY A 314 -29.13 7.34 -5.56
C GLY A 314 -28.68 8.61 -6.30
N CYS A 315 -27.41 9.01 -6.16
CA CYS A 315 -26.85 10.12 -6.93
C CYS A 315 -26.80 9.84 -8.45
N ALA A 316 -26.48 8.62 -8.84
CA ALA A 316 -26.48 8.20 -10.25
C ALA A 316 -27.90 8.20 -10.85
N VAL A 317 -28.89 7.69 -10.12
CA VAL A 317 -30.30 7.72 -10.52
C VAL A 317 -30.80 9.17 -10.62
N ALA A 318 -30.51 10.01 -9.63
CA ALA A 318 -30.88 11.43 -9.67
C ALA A 318 -30.25 12.15 -10.88
N PHE A 319 -28.98 11.87 -11.18
CA PHE A 319 -28.33 12.38 -12.39
C PHE A 319 -29.05 11.92 -13.66
N LEU A 320 -29.39 10.62 -13.77
CA LEU A 320 -30.09 10.07 -14.92
C LEU A 320 -31.49 10.67 -15.09
N VAL A 321 -32.26 10.79 -14.01
CA VAL A 321 -33.58 11.42 -14.00
C VAL A 321 -33.50 12.88 -14.43
N LEU A 322 -32.58 13.67 -13.87
CA LEU A 322 -32.36 15.06 -14.28
C LEU A 322 -31.84 15.18 -15.73
N HIS A 323 -31.08 14.19 -16.20
CA HIS A 323 -30.64 14.11 -17.59
C HIS A 323 -31.82 13.92 -18.54
N ILE A 324 -32.67 12.92 -18.26
CA ILE A 324 -33.87 12.59 -19.05
C ILE A 324 -34.91 13.71 -18.98
N LEU A 325 -35.25 14.22 -17.79
CA LEU A 325 -36.24 15.29 -17.59
C LEU A 325 -35.79 16.64 -18.18
N GLY A 326 -34.48 16.88 -18.27
CA GLY A 326 -33.93 18.14 -18.74
C GLY A 326 -33.37 18.10 -20.17
N ASN A 327 -33.93 17.28 -21.05
CA ASN A 327 -33.40 17.00 -22.40
C ASN A 327 -33.64 18.11 -23.45
N ASN A 328 -34.05 19.34 -23.11
CA ASN A 328 -34.37 20.37 -24.13
C ASN A 328 -33.72 21.75 -23.99
N ARG A 329 -32.62 21.90 -23.24
CA ARG A 329 -31.80 23.13 -23.35
C ARG A 329 -30.32 22.81 -23.49
N HIS A 330 -29.90 22.58 -24.74
CA HIS A 330 -28.50 22.65 -25.13
C HIS A 330 -27.95 24.05 -24.83
N ARG A 331 -27.27 24.20 -23.69
CA ARG A 331 -26.14 25.13 -23.59
C ARG A 331 -24.89 24.27 -23.43
N ARG A 332 -24.08 24.22 -24.48
CA ARG A 332 -22.74 23.62 -24.45
C ARG A 332 -21.96 24.27 -23.29
N PRO A 333 -21.49 23.51 -22.29
CA PRO A 333 -20.45 24.00 -21.41
C PRO A 333 -19.17 24.10 -22.24
N VAL A 334 -18.56 25.28 -22.29
CA VAL A 334 -17.16 25.41 -22.72
C VAL A 334 -16.33 24.57 -21.74
N PRO A 335 -15.51 23.61 -22.20
CA PRO A 335 -14.63 22.89 -21.30
C PRO A 335 -13.67 23.91 -20.67
N PRO A 336 -13.38 23.83 -19.36
CA PRO A 336 -12.24 24.56 -18.83
C PRO A 336 -10.99 23.97 -19.50
N ASP A 337 -10.32 24.76 -20.35
CA ASP A 337 -9.02 24.41 -20.90
C ASP A 337 -8.03 24.21 -19.75
N VAL A 338 -7.60 22.97 -19.56
CA VAL A 338 -6.74 22.52 -18.44
C VAL A 338 -5.27 22.89 -18.67
N GLU A 339 -4.90 23.44 -19.83
CA GLU A 339 -3.51 23.84 -20.11
C GLU A 339 -3.04 25.06 -19.28
N SER A 340 -3.94 25.83 -18.65
CA SER A 340 -3.55 26.94 -17.78
C SER A 340 -4.06 26.76 -16.34
N LEU A 341 -3.38 25.93 -15.55
CA LEU A 341 -3.39 26.02 -14.08
C LEU A 341 -2.52 27.20 -13.60
N GLU A 342 -2.70 28.35 -14.24
CA GLU A 342 -2.20 29.64 -13.78
C GLU A 342 -3.33 30.34 -13.03
N GLU A 343 -3.05 30.77 -11.80
CA GLU A 343 -3.93 31.68 -11.07
C GLU A 343 -4.13 32.98 -11.89
N LYS A 344 -5.19 33.04 -12.70
CA LYS A 344 -5.76 34.35 -13.04
C LYS A 344 -6.56 34.84 -11.84
N LYS A 345 -6.25 36.07 -11.41
CA LYS A 345 -6.92 36.86 -10.35
C LYS A 345 -8.45 36.69 -10.37
N PRO A 346 -9.10 36.77 -9.19
CA PRO A 346 -10.55 36.61 -9.09
C PRO A 346 -11.22 37.88 -9.65
N ALA A 347 -11.82 37.78 -10.82
CA ALA A 347 -12.74 38.80 -11.31
C ALA A 347 -13.98 38.13 -11.91
N THR A 348 -15.13 38.54 -11.37
CA THR A 348 -16.50 38.48 -11.91
C THR A 348 -17.22 37.12 -11.98
N ALA A 349 -18.24 37.00 -11.12
CA ALA A 349 -19.42 36.12 -11.16
C ALA A 349 -19.21 34.65 -11.57
N ALA A 350 -19.14 33.75 -10.58
CA ALA A 350 -19.35 32.33 -10.79
C ALA A 350 -20.75 32.12 -11.40
N VAL A 351 -20.79 31.63 -12.64
CA VAL A 351 -22.03 31.21 -13.32
C VAL A 351 -22.77 30.22 -12.40
N PRO A 352 -24.10 30.36 -12.19
CA PRO A 352 -24.85 29.43 -11.35
C PRO A 352 -24.72 28.01 -11.91
N LEU A 353 -24.11 27.13 -11.11
CA LEU A 353 -23.94 25.74 -11.50
C LEU A 353 -25.32 25.07 -11.57
N GLY A 354 -25.65 24.51 -12.73
CA GLY A 354 -26.92 23.81 -12.93
C GLY A 354 -27.05 22.61 -11.97
N PRO A 355 -28.29 22.25 -11.58
CA PRO A 355 -28.55 21.21 -10.57
C PRO A 355 -28.02 19.82 -10.96
N LYS A 356 -27.76 19.56 -12.25
CA LYS A 356 -27.24 18.27 -12.75
C LYS A 356 -25.77 18.02 -12.41
N ALA A 357 -24.97 19.08 -12.35
CA ALA A 357 -23.51 18.99 -12.27
C ALA A 357 -22.97 18.36 -10.95
N PRO A 358 -23.50 18.65 -9.74
CA PRO A 358 -23.06 17.97 -8.52
C PRO A 358 -23.36 16.46 -8.52
N PHE A 359 -24.53 16.06 -9.01
CA PHE A 359 -24.86 14.63 -9.11
C PHE A 359 -23.98 13.89 -10.12
N GLN A 360 -23.59 14.54 -11.22
CA GLN A 360 -22.62 13.98 -12.15
C GLN A 360 -21.25 13.76 -11.49
N ALA A 361 -20.76 14.73 -10.72
CA ALA A 361 -19.50 14.61 -10.00
C ALA A 361 -19.53 13.47 -8.95
N LEU A 362 -20.63 13.36 -8.20
CA LEU A 362 -20.85 12.28 -7.24
C LEU A 362 -21.00 10.91 -7.92
N CYS A 363 -21.64 10.84 -9.08
CA CYS A 363 -21.75 9.60 -9.86
C CYS A 363 -20.36 9.12 -10.33
N LYS A 364 -19.53 10.02 -10.86
CA LYS A 364 -18.15 9.70 -11.24
C LYS A 364 -17.32 9.25 -10.03
N MET A 365 -17.48 9.93 -8.89
CA MET A 365 -16.85 9.51 -7.64
C MET A 365 -17.30 8.10 -7.24
N GLY A 366 -18.59 7.79 -7.33
CA GLY A 366 -19.13 6.46 -7.04
C GLY A 366 -18.52 5.35 -7.91
N ILE A 367 -18.31 5.60 -9.21
CA ILE A 367 -17.63 4.66 -10.11
C ILE A 367 -16.19 4.42 -9.66
N ILE A 368 -15.45 5.48 -9.30
CA ILE A 368 -14.06 5.38 -8.84
C ILE A 368 -13.98 4.64 -7.50
N MET A 369 -14.88 4.95 -6.56
CA MET A 369 -14.97 4.27 -5.26
C MET A 369 -15.32 2.78 -5.43
N GLY A 370 -16.24 2.46 -6.35
CA GLY A 370 -16.56 1.09 -6.73
C GLY A 370 -15.34 0.37 -7.31
N TYR A 371 -14.58 1.01 -8.20
CA TYR A 371 -13.34 0.45 -8.71
C TYR A 371 -12.32 0.16 -7.59
N PHE A 372 -12.10 1.10 -6.66
CA PHE A 372 -11.19 0.86 -5.54
C PHE A 372 -11.66 -0.29 -4.66
N TYR A 373 -12.97 -0.37 -4.39
CA TYR A 373 -13.55 -1.48 -3.63
C TYR A 373 -13.29 -2.83 -4.31
N LEU A 374 -13.44 -2.91 -5.63
CA LEU A 374 -13.16 -4.13 -6.41
C LEU A 374 -11.67 -4.51 -6.40
N CYS A 375 -10.76 -3.53 -6.38
CA CYS A 375 -9.32 -3.76 -6.35
C CYS A 375 -8.82 -4.29 -4.99
N ASP A 376 -9.31 -3.73 -3.89
CA ASP A 376 -8.75 -4.03 -2.57
C ASP A 376 -9.62 -5.01 -1.77
N ARG A 377 -10.94 -4.79 -1.76
CA ARG A 377 -11.90 -5.53 -0.92
C ARG A 377 -12.60 -6.67 -1.61
N ALA A 378 -12.64 -6.71 -2.94
CA ALA A 378 -13.07 -7.89 -3.68
C ALA A 378 -11.86 -8.69 -4.15
N ASP A 379 -12.01 -10.01 -4.27
CA ASP A 379 -10.95 -10.86 -4.83
C ASP A 379 -11.03 -10.93 -6.37
N VAL A 380 -11.44 -9.84 -7.03
CA VAL A 380 -11.50 -9.82 -8.50
C VAL A 380 -10.11 -9.86 -9.09
N PHE A 381 -9.19 -9.06 -8.54
CA PHE A 381 -7.84 -8.92 -9.03
C PHE A 381 -6.85 -9.68 -8.14
N MET A 382 -5.76 -10.12 -8.75
CA MET A 382 -4.70 -10.88 -8.09
C MET A 382 -3.82 -9.99 -7.22
N LYS A 383 -3.20 -10.58 -6.20
CA LYS A 383 -2.34 -9.87 -5.23
C LYS A 383 -1.00 -10.59 -5.10
N GLU A 384 0.10 -9.84 -5.14
CA GLU A 384 1.47 -10.36 -4.97
C GLU A 384 2.18 -9.68 -3.79
N GLN A 385 3.10 -10.41 -3.15
CA GLN A 385 3.93 -9.88 -2.08
C GLN A 385 4.92 -8.83 -2.60
N LYS A 386 5.23 -7.85 -1.76
CA LYS A 386 6.31 -6.90 -2.03
C LYS A 386 7.65 -7.57 -1.87
N PHE A 387 8.51 -7.44 -2.89
CA PHE A 387 9.88 -7.89 -2.83
C PHE A 387 10.81 -6.78 -3.32
N TYR A 388 11.75 -6.39 -2.46
CA TYR A 388 12.69 -5.31 -2.76
C TYR A 388 13.92 -5.83 -3.49
N THR A 389 14.23 -5.18 -4.61
CA THR A 389 15.54 -5.29 -5.27
C THR A 389 16.06 -3.90 -5.61
N HIS A 390 17.38 -3.73 -5.68
CA HIS A 390 17.96 -2.44 -6.05
C HIS A 390 17.47 -1.98 -7.44
N SER A 391 17.39 -2.90 -8.41
CA SER A 391 16.93 -2.60 -9.76
C SER A 391 15.48 -2.12 -9.82
N THR A 392 14.57 -2.76 -9.06
CA THR A 392 13.14 -2.38 -9.04
C THR A 392 12.90 -0.98 -8.44
N PHE A 393 13.82 -0.48 -7.63
CA PHE A 393 13.75 0.89 -7.09
C PHE A 393 14.49 1.91 -7.96
N PHE A 394 15.76 1.67 -8.32
CA PHE A 394 16.59 2.67 -8.98
C PHE A 394 16.28 2.85 -10.47
N ILE A 395 15.85 1.80 -11.19
CA ILE A 395 15.53 1.93 -12.63
C ILE A 395 14.34 2.87 -12.87
N PRO A 396 13.17 2.69 -12.20
CA PRO A 396 12.06 3.64 -12.34
C PRO A 396 12.43 5.06 -11.89
N LEU A 397 13.27 5.18 -10.86
CA LEU A 397 13.75 6.46 -10.36
C LEU A 397 14.54 7.22 -11.44
N ILE A 398 15.52 6.56 -12.06
CA ILE A 398 16.32 7.14 -13.16
C ILE A 398 15.41 7.55 -14.32
N TYR A 399 14.47 6.69 -14.73
CA TYR A 399 13.55 6.98 -15.83
C TYR A 399 12.72 8.25 -15.58
N ILE A 400 12.18 8.39 -14.36
CA ILE A 400 11.39 9.57 -13.98
C ILE A 400 12.25 10.84 -13.96
N PHE A 401 13.48 10.78 -13.45
CA PHE A 401 14.39 11.93 -13.47
C PHE A 401 14.79 12.33 -14.89
N VAL A 402 15.07 11.36 -15.77
CA VAL A 402 15.36 11.61 -17.18
C VAL A 402 14.17 12.31 -17.85
N LEU A 403 12.95 11.80 -17.67
CA LEU A 403 11.74 12.47 -18.17
C LEU A 403 11.62 13.90 -17.62
N GLY A 404 11.80 14.09 -16.31
CA GLY A 404 11.73 15.40 -15.68
C GLY A 404 12.70 16.43 -16.27
N MET A 405 13.92 16.00 -16.63
CA MET A 405 14.93 16.87 -17.25
C MET A 405 14.59 17.30 -18.69
N PHE A 406 13.83 16.50 -19.45
CA PHE A 406 13.46 16.84 -20.83
C PHE A 406 12.31 17.87 -20.91
N TYR A 407 11.46 17.96 -19.88
CA TYR A 407 10.30 18.86 -19.85
C TYR A 407 10.56 20.07 -18.95
N ASN A 408 11.44 20.98 -19.38
CA ASN A 408 11.77 22.22 -18.66
C ASN A 408 11.13 23.45 -19.31
N ASP A 409 10.52 24.30 -18.48
CA ASP A 409 9.93 25.58 -18.86
C ASP A 409 10.53 26.73 -18.03
N ASN A 410 10.43 27.95 -18.54
CA ASN A 410 10.91 29.14 -17.83
C ASN A 410 9.90 29.59 -16.77
N CYS A 411 10.39 29.90 -15.57
CA CYS A 411 9.60 30.46 -14.48
C CYS A 411 9.07 31.85 -14.83
N LYS A 412 7.83 32.15 -14.40
CA LYS A 412 7.25 33.49 -14.55
C LYS A 412 7.85 34.51 -13.60
N GLU A 413 8.11 34.08 -12.38
CA GLU A 413 8.70 34.89 -11.31
C GLU A 413 10.00 34.23 -10.84
N THR A 414 11.06 35.03 -10.66
CA THR A 414 12.37 34.59 -10.17
C THR A 414 12.51 34.67 -8.64
N LYS A 415 11.39 34.74 -7.92
CA LYS A 415 11.37 34.74 -6.46
C LYS A 415 11.81 33.37 -5.91
N LEU A 416 12.47 33.38 -4.75
CA LEU A 416 12.83 32.15 -4.05
C LEU A 416 11.58 31.32 -3.72
N LEU A 417 11.60 30.03 -4.05
CA LEU A 417 10.48 29.09 -3.86
C LEU A 417 9.16 29.61 -4.45
N ASN A 418 9.19 29.96 -5.74
CA ASN A 418 7.97 30.36 -6.45
C ASN A 418 6.92 29.21 -6.48
N ARG A 419 5.69 29.53 -6.89
CA ARG A 419 4.60 28.54 -6.92
C ARG A 419 4.92 27.34 -7.84
N GLU A 420 5.54 27.61 -8.98
CA GLU A 420 5.90 26.59 -9.99
C GLU A 420 6.97 25.62 -9.48
N GLN A 421 8.00 26.14 -8.79
CA GLN A 421 9.06 25.37 -8.14
C GLN A 421 8.56 24.59 -6.92
N THR A 422 7.65 25.16 -6.14
CA THR A 422 7.07 24.41 -5.00
C THR A 422 6.18 23.28 -5.50
N ASP A 423 5.45 23.47 -6.61
CA ASP A 423 4.72 22.38 -7.26
C ASP A 423 5.68 21.36 -7.91
N GLU A 424 6.75 21.79 -8.58
CA GLU A 424 7.81 20.91 -9.08
C GLU A 424 8.40 20.06 -7.95
N TRP A 425 8.75 20.71 -6.84
CA TRP A 425 9.33 20.07 -5.67
C TRP A 425 8.40 19.01 -5.09
N LYS A 426 7.11 19.34 -4.93
CA LYS A 426 6.09 18.35 -4.52
C LYS A 426 6.01 17.19 -5.51
N GLY A 427 5.99 17.48 -6.81
CA GLY A 427 5.83 16.46 -7.84
C GLY A 427 6.91 15.39 -7.82
N TRP A 428 8.18 15.79 -7.86
CA TRP A 428 9.27 14.81 -7.83
C TRP A 428 9.32 14.08 -6.49
N MET A 429 9.11 14.76 -5.36
CA MET A 429 9.05 14.10 -4.05
C MET A 429 7.93 13.06 -4.01
N GLN A 430 6.76 13.38 -4.57
CA GLN A 430 5.63 12.46 -4.63
C GLN A 430 5.97 11.21 -5.45
N LEU A 431 6.56 11.37 -6.63
CA LEU A 431 6.94 10.25 -7.48
C LEU A 431 7.98 9.34 -6.80
N VAL A 432 8.96 9.91 -6.10
CA VAL A 432 9.93 9.13 -5.30
C VAL A 432 9.25 8.35 -4.19
N ILE A 433 8.35 8.99 -3.43
CA ILE A 433 7.57 8.34 -2.37
C ILE A 433 6.71 7.20 -2.92
N LEU A 434 6.11 7.39 -4.10
CA LEU A 434 5.30 6.38 -4.77
C LEU A 434 6.13 5.16 -5.19
N ILE A 435 7.28 5.36 -5.84
CA ILE A 435 8.22 4.28 -6.21
C ILE A 435 8.69 3.52 -4.95
N TYR A 436 9.00 4.25 -3.89
CA TYR A 436 9.41 3.66 -2.60
C TYR A 436 8.37 2.69 -2.02
N HIS A 437 7.08 3.04 -2.09
CA HIS A 437 6.02 2.20 -1.52
C HIS A 437 5.74 0.94 -2.35
N ILE A 438 5.78 1.05 -3.68
CA ILE A 438 5.54 -0.10 -4.57
C ILE A 438 6.71 -1.09 -4.56
N SER A 439 7.96 -0.61 -4.54
CA SER A 439 9.14 -1.49 -4.52
C SER A 439 9.45 -2.10 -3.15
N GLY A 440 8.78 -1.66 -2.08
CA GLY A 440 9.06 -2.12 -0.72
C GLY A 440 10.42 -1.66 -0.18
N ALA A 441 10.99 -0.58 -0.73
CA ALA A 441 12.32 -0.06 -0.38
C ALA A 441 12.50 0.37 1.07
N SER A 442 11.44 0.32 1.89
CA SER A 442 11.51 0.45 3.34
C SER A 442 12.46 -0.55 4.02
N ALA A 443 12.75 -1.69 3.37
CA ALA A 443 13.72 -2.67 3.87
C ALA A 443 15.16 -2.13 3.85
N PHE A 444 15.48 -1.22 2.93
CA PHE A 444 16.79 -0.62 2.80
C PHE A 444 16.86 0.72 3.53
N ILE A 445 17.58 0.72 4.67
CA ILE A 445 17.63 1.86 5.63
C ILE A 445 18.05 3.19 4.97
N PRO A 446 19.07 3.27 4.10
CA PRO A 446 19.49 4.54 3.53
C PRO A 446 18.39 5.21 2.69
N VAL A 447 17.68 4.43 1.88
CA VAL A 447 16.53 4.93 1.09
C VAL A 447 15.38 5.34 2.01
N TYR A 448 15.09 4.53 3.05
CA TYR A 448 14.09 4.88 4.05
C TYR A 448 14.37 6.26 4.66
N MET A 449 15.60 6.54 5.10
CA MET A 449 15.97 7.83 5.70
C MET A 449 15.80 9.02 4.74
N HIS A 450 16.21 8.87 3.47
CA HIS A 450 16.02 9.92 2.48
C HIS A 450 14.53 10.20 2.22
N VAL A 451 13.71 9.15 2.10
CA VAL A 451 12.26 9.29 1.93
C VAL A 451 11.63 9.96 3.16
N ARG A 452 12.11 9.68 4.37
CA ARG A 452 11.68 10.38 5.59
C ARG A 452 11.97 11.88 5.53
N VAL A 453 13.12 12.30 4.99
CA VAL A 453 13.39 13.73 4.75
C VAL A 453 12.40 14.33 3.75
N LEU A 454 12.00 13.60 2.71
CA LEU A 454 10.98 14.09 1.77
C LEU A 454 9.62 14.33 2.46
N VAL A 455 9.22 13.44 3.37
CA VAL A 455 7.99 13.64 4.17
C VAL A 455 8.13 14.87 5.09
N ALA A 456 9.28 15.05 5.74
CA ALA A 456 9.56 16.25 6.54
C ALA A 456 9.56 17.52 5.65
N ALA A 457 10.08 17.46 4.43
CA ALA A 457 10.06 18.55 3.46
C ALA A 457 8.62 18.95 3.07
N TYR A 458 7.71 18.00 2.93
CA TYR A 458 6.28 18.27 2.71
C TYR A 458 5.65 19.06 3.87
N LEU A 459 5.96 18.68 5.11
CA LEU A 459 5.50 19.39 6.30
C LEU A 459 6.16 20.77 6.44
N PHE A 460 7.44 20.88 6.09
CA PHE A 460 8.14 22.16 6.00
C PHE A 460 7.46 23.09 4.99
N GLN A 461 7.13 22.60 3.79
CA GLN A 461 6.40 23.38 2.78
C GLN A 461 5.01 23.80 3.26
N THR A 462 4.34 22.95 4.04
CA THR A 462 3.05 23.28 4.67
C THR A 462 3.22 24.45 5.64
N GLY A 463 4.22 24.41 6.51
CA GLY A 463 4.60 25.51 7.40
C GLY A 463 4.94 26.79 6.65
N TYR A 464 5.82 26.70 5.65
CA TYR A 464 6.25 27.82 4.82
C TYR A 464 5.09 28.49 4.06
N GLY A 465 4.29 27.68 3.35
CA GLY A 465 3.22 28.17 2.48
C GLY A 465 2.08 28.81 3.25
N HIS A 466 1.61 28.17 4.33
CA HIS A 466 0.50 28.72 5.13
C HIS A 466 0.94 29.93 5.96
N PHE A 467 2.15 29.93 6.53
CA PHE A 467 2.69 31.11 7.21
C PHE A 467 2.79 32.30 6.24
N SER A 468 3.40 32.10 5.08
CA SER A 468 3.56 33.16 4.07
C SER A 468 2.21 33.70 3.60
N PHE A 469 1.21 32.83 3.42
CA PHE A 469 -0.15 33.24 3.07
C PHE A 469 -0.79 34.13 4.13
N PHE A 470 -0.82 33.70 5.39
CA PHE A 470 -1.45 34.47 6.47
C PHE A 470 -0.70 35.77 6.78
N TRP A 471 0.63 35.76 6.68
CA TRP A 471 1.47 36.94 6.87
C TRP A 471 1.24 38.03 5.82
N LEU A 472 1.18 37.63 4.54
CA LEU A 472 1.06 38.54 3.40
C LEU A 472 -0.38 38.97 3.12
N LYS A 473 -1.32 38.02 3.08
CA LYS A 473 -2.72 38.30 2.70
C LYS A 473 -3.60 38.67 3.89
N GLY A 474 -3.29 38.17 5.09
CA GLY A 474 -4.06 38.49 6.30
C GLY A 474 -5.48 37.94 6.34
N ASP A 475 -5.80 36.96 5.49
CA ASP A 475 -7.12 36.36 5.44
C ASP A 475 -7.22 35.20 6.44
N PHE A 476 -7.82 35.47 7.59
CA PHE A 476 -8.12 34.49 8.65
C PHE A 476 -9.58 34.00 8.60
N GLY A 477 -10.29 34.23 7.49
CA GLY A 477 -11.72 33.91 7.36
C GLY A 477 -12.04 32.42 7.45
N LEU A 478 -13.17 32.10 8.09
CA LEU A 478 -13.66 30.73 8.26
C LEU A 478 -13.83 29.99 6.93
N TYR A 479 -14.32 30.67 5.89
CA TYR A 479 -14.45 30.13 4.54
C TYR A 479 -13.16 29.49 4.02
N ARG A 480 -12.02 30.17 4.17
CA ARG A 480 -10.73 29.69 3.69
C ARG A 480 -10.27 28.46 4.47
N VAL A 481 -10.42 28.49 5.80
CA VAL A 481 -10.06 27.37 6.68
C VAL A 481 -10.87 26.13 6.29
N CYS A 482 -12.19 26.25 6.16
CA CYS A 482 -13.05 25.15 5.72
C CYS A 482 -12.69 24.65 4.32
N GLN A 483 -12.35 25.55 3.40
CA GLN A 483 -11.93 25.19 2.04
C GLN A 483 -10.66 24.32 2.04
N VAL A 484 -9.65 24.70 2.82
CA VAL A 484 -8.41 23.93 2.94
C VAL A 484 -8.67 22.59 3.62
N LEU A 485 -9.39 22.58 4.75
CA LEU A 485 -9.73 21.36 5.47
C LEU A 485 -10.51 20.37 4.60
N PHE A 486 -11.52 20.83 3.87
CA PHE A 486 -12.29 19.98 2.97
C PHE A 486 -11.39 19.39 1.87
N ARG A 487 -10.56 20.19 1.21
CA ARG A 487 -9.68 19.70 0.15
C ARG A 487 -8.69 18.63 0.65
N LEU A 488 -8.18 18.78 1.87
CA LEU A 488 -7.27 17.81 2.47
C LEU A 488 -7.99 16.50 2.86
N ASN A 489 -9.17 16.61 3.47
CA ASN A 489 -9.80 15.48 4.18
C ASN A 489 -10.87 14.76 3.36
N PHE A 490 -11.51 15.40 2.38
CA PHE A 490 -12.70 14.89 1.71
C PHE A 490 -12.52 13.49 1.13
N LEU A 491 -11.47 13.28 0.33
CA LEU A 491 -11.22 11.97 -0.30
C LEU A 491 -11.01 10.88 0.75
N VAL A 492 -10.22 11.17 1.79
CA VAL A 492 -9.94 10.19 2.85
C VAL A 492 -11.20 9.85 3.64
N LEU A 493 -12.04 10.83 3.98
CA LEU A 493 -13.29 10.58 4.70
C LEU A 493 -14.23 9.68 3.88
N VAL A 494 -14.34 9.90 2.57
CA VAL A 494 -15.11 9.02 1.69
C VAL A 494 -14.52 7.61 1.68
N LEU A 495 -13.20 7.49 1.58
CA LEU A 495 -12.51 6.20 1.59
C LEU A 495 -12.68 5.44 2.92
N CYS A 496 -12.62 6.12 4.06
CA CYS A 496 -12.86 5.49 5.37
C CYS A 496 -14.22 4.78 5.42
N VAL A 497 -15.26 5.41 4.85
CA VAL A 497 -16.61 4.83 4.80
C VAL A 497 -16.72 3.68 3.79
N VAL A 498 -16.13 3.83 2.59
CA VAL A 498 -16.19 2.81 1.53
C VAL A 498 -15.33 1.59 1.86
N MET A 499 -14.16 1.79 2.46
CA MET A 499 -13.15 0.76 2.70
C MET A 499 -13.19 0.15 4.09
N ASP A 500 -14.02 0.69 4.99
CA ASP A 500 -14.11 0.31 6.40
C ASP A 500 -12.73 0.34 7.09
N ARG A 501 -12.05 1.47 6.96
CA ARG A 501 -10.72 1.71 7.54
C ARG A 501 -10.71 2.99 8.38
N PRO A 502 -10.02 2.97 9.54
CA PRO A 502 -9.95 4.14 10.41
C PRO A 502 -9.19 5.28 9.74
N TYR A 503 -9.49 6.52 10.12
CA TYR A 503 -8.89 7.72 9.53
C TYR A 503 -7.36 7.72 9.60
N GLN A 504 -6.80 7.21 10.71
CA GLN A 504 -5.37 7.09 10.95
C GLN A 504 -4.65 6.13 9.97
N PHE A 505 -5.37 5.25 9.26
CA PHE A 505 -4.79 4.42 8.20
C PHE A 505 -4.11 5.27 7.12
N TYR A 506 -4.68 6.44 6.81
CA TYR A 506 -4.13 7.40 5.86
C TYR A 506 -3.32 8.49 6.57
N TYR A 507 -2.45 8.09 7.50
CA TYR A 507 -1.78 8.91 8.53
C TYR A 507 -1.26 10.29 8.08
N PHE A 508 -0.82 10.43 6.83
CA PHE A 508 -0.30 11.69 6.29
C PHE A 508 -1.35 12.80 6.29
N VAL A 509 -2.61 12.49 5.97
CA VAL A 509 -3.70 13.48 5.90
C VAL A 509 -4.13 13.99 7.29
N PRO A 510 -4.36 13.13 8.31
CA PRO A 510 -4.51 13.57 9.69
C PRO A 510 -3.35 14.45 10.16
N LEU A 511 -2.11 14.07 9.83
CA LEU A 511 -0.91 14.80 10.23
C LEU A 511 -0.84 16.21 9.63
N VAL A 512 -1.02 16.35 8.32
CA VAL A 512 -1.02 17.66 7.65
C VAL A 512 -2.20 18.52 8.13
N THR A 513 -3.37 17.91 8.35
CA THR A 513 -4.56 18.60 8.88
C THR A 513 -4.32 19.13 10.29
N PHE A 514 -3.74 18.32 11.17
CA PHE A 514 -3.35 18.73 12.52
C PHE A 514 -2.40 19.93 12.48
N TRP A 515 -1.32 19.85 11.70
CA TRP A 515 -0.36 20.94 11.59
C TRP A 515 -0.95 22.22 10.97
N PHE A 516 -1.83 22.10 9.99
CA PHE A 516 -2.55 23.25 9.44
C PHE A 516 -3.37 23.98 10.52
N VAL A 517 -4.10 23.23 11.35
CA VAL A 517 -4.88 23.80 12.47
C VAL A 517 -3.97 24.49 13.48
N ILE A 518 -2.83 23.89 13.82
CA ILE A 518 -1.83 24.50 14.73
C ILE A 518 -1.26 25.80 14.13
N ILE A 519 -0.85 25.81 12.87
CA ILE A 519 -0.35 27.01 12.18
C ILE A 519 -1.41 28.12 12.21
N TYR A 520 -2.66 27.78 11.87
CA TYR A 520 -3.77 28.73 11.90
C TYR A 520 -3.97 29.28 13.31
N ALA A 521 -4.04 28.42 14.34
CA ALA A 521 -4.21 28.82 15.73
C ALA A 521 -3.07 29.75 16.19
N THR A 522 -1.81 29.41 15.95
CA THR A 522 -0.65 30.24 16.35
C THR A 522 -0.70 31.65 15.75
N LEU A 523 -1.09 31.76 14.48
CA LEU A 523 -1.12 33.04 13.78
C LEU A 523 -2.40 33.85 14.06
N ALA A 524 -3.54 33.17 14.20
CA ALA A 524 -4.84 33.79 14.48
C ALA A 524 -4.98 34.25 15.94
N MET A 525 -4.29 33.59 16.89
CA MET A 525 -4.27 33.99 18.30
C MET A 525 -3.87 35.45 18.45
N TRP A 526 -4.52 36.15 19.37
CA TRP A 526 -4.22 37.56 19.62
C TRP A 526 -2.79 37.73 20.19
N PRO A 527 -2.02 38.74 19.77
CA PRO A 527 -2.31 39.71 18.72
C PRO A 527 -2.09 39.14 17.31
N GLN A 528 -2.97 39.49 16.37
CA GLN A 528 -2.78 39.16 14.95
C GLN A 528 -1.70 40.07 14.36
N ILE A 529 -0.57 39.46 13.97
CA ILE A 529 0.61 40.18 13.47
C ILE A 529 0.67 39.97 11.96
N LEU A 530 0.40 41.05 11.23
CA LEU A 530 0.41 41.11 9.77
C LEU A 530 1.67 41.84 9.31
N GLN A 531 2.09 41.60 8.06
CA GLN A 531 3.23 42.33 7.49
C GLN A 531 3.09 43.86 7.60
N LYS A 532 1.89 44.41 7.37
CA LYS A 532 1.63 45.85 7.47
C LYS A 532 1.88 46.38 8.89
N LYS A 533 1.42 45.64 9.91
CA LYS A 533 1.58 46.02 11.32
C LYS A 533 3.02 45.84 11.80
N ALA A 534 3.69 44.79 11.31
CA ALA A 534 5.08 44.50 11.63
C ALA A 534 6.05 45.56 11.10
N ASN A 535 5.78 46.12 9.92
CA ASN A 535 6.62 47.16 9.33
C ASN A 535 6.60 48.47 10.13
N ASN A 536 5.53 48.76 10.87
CA ASN A 536 5.41 50.01 11.62
C ASN A 536 6.25 50.02 12.91
N SER A 537 6.60 48.86 13.47
CA SER A 537 7.45 48.77 14.66
C SER A 537 8.17 47.42 14.73
N GLY A 538 9.48 47.46 14.95
CA GLY A 538 10.32 46.28 15.14
C GLY A 538 9.86 45.36 16.28
N MET A 539 9.09 45.89 17.25
CA MET A 539 8.51 45.12 18.36
C MET A 539 7.60 43.98 17.88
N TRP A 540 6.91 44.17 16.76
CA TRP A 540 6.04 43.14 16.18
C TRP A 540 6.82 41.98 15.56
N HIS A 541 8.07 42.19 15.10
CA HIS A 541 8.95 41.10 14.71
C HIS A 541 9.35 40.24 15.92
N LEU A 542 9.63 40.86 17.07
CA LEU A 542 9.85 40.14 18.33
C LEU A 542 8.58 39.40 18.78
N GLY A 543 7.40 39.98 18.59
CA GLY A 543 6.12 39.32 18.90
C GLY A 543 5.90 38.03 18.10
N VAL A 544 6.32 37.97 16.84
CA VAL A 544 6.26 36.74 16.03
C VAL A 544 7.27 35.71 16.51
N LEU A 545 8.50 36.13 16.80
CA LEU A 545 9.52 35.24 17.36
C LEU A 545 9.08 34.66 18.70
N ALA A 546 8.42 35.45 19.56
CA ALA A 546 7.83 34.99 20.81
C ALA A 546 6.73 33.94 20.57
N LYS A 547 5.86 34.14 19.58
CA LYS A 547 4.84 33.14 19.20
C LYS A 547 5.48 31.83 18.68
N LEU A 548 6.53 31.92 17.86
CA LEU A 548 7.26 30.75 17.38
C LEU A 548 7.97 30.03 18.53
N LEU A 549 8.57 30.76 19.47
CA LEU A 549 9.16 30.19 20.67
C LEU A 549 8.10 29.49 21.55
N GLY A 550 6.93 30.09 21.72
CA GLY A 550 5.80 29.47 22.41
C GLY A 550 5.35 28.17 21.73
N LEU A 551 5.27 28.15 20.40
CA LEU A 551 4.99 26.95 19.63
C LEU A 551 6.09 25.89 19.79
N LEU A 552 7.37 26.28 19.81
CA LEU A 552 8.48 25.36 20.05
C LEU A 552 8.38 24.71 21.43
N LEU A 553 8.13 25.51 22.47
CA LEU A 553 7.95 25.02 23.83
C LEU A 553 6.76 24.06 23.92
N PHE A 554 5.64 24.39 23.27
CA PHE A 554 4.48 23.50 23.17
C PHE A 554 4.85 22.15 22.53
N ILE A 555 5.59 22.15 21.41
CA ILE A 555 6.06 20.92 20.76
C ILE A 555 6.99 20.13 21.69
N CYS A 556 7.92 20.79 22.39
CA CYS A 556 8.84 20.13 23.32
C CYS A 556 8.12 19.46 24.50
N VAL A 557 7.07 20.10 25.04
CA VAL A 557 6.25 19.51 26.11
C VAL A 557 5.56 18.22 25.64
N PHE A 558 4.93 18.26 24.46
CA PHE A 558 4.29 17.07 23.86
C PHE A 558 5.30 15.98 23.48
N ALA A 559 6.53 16.38 23.13
CA ALA A 559 7.61 15.48 22.78
C ALA A 559 8.23 14.76 23.99
N PHE A 560 8.27 15.41 25.16
CA PHE A 560 8.88 14.87 26.38
C PHE A 560 7.97 13.87 27.09
N SER A 561 6.65 14.11 27.11
CA SER A 561 5.69 13.26 27.83
C SER A 561 4.77 12.51 26.87
N GLN A 562 5.07 11.23 26.64
CA GLN A 562 4.19 10.31 25.89
C GLN A 562 2.83 10.18 26.59
N GLY A 563 2.81 10.01 27.91
CA GLY A 563 1.57 9.85 28.67
C GLY A 563 0.66 11.09 28.59
N PHE A 564 1.23 12.30 28.57
CA PHE A 564 0.45 13.52 28.39
C PHE A 564 -0.16 13.62 26.99
N PHE A 565 0.62 13.28 25.96
CA PHE A 565 0.14 13.22 24.57
C PHE A 565 -1.02 12.23 24.43
N GLU A 566 -0.83 11.00 24.88
CA GLU A 566 -1.85 9.95 24.79
C GLU A 566 -3.09 10.28 25.61
N SER A 567 -2.94 10.91 26.79
CA SER A 567 -4.07 11.37 27.60
C SER A 567 -4.95 12.39 26.87
N ILE A 568 -4.36 13.38 26.20
CA ILE A 568 -5.13 14.39 25.44
C ILE A 568 -5.87 13.76 24.25
N PHE A 569 -5.17 12.92 23.48
CA PHE A 569 -5.74 12.34 22.26
C PHE A 569 -6.62 11.10 22.51
N SER A 570 -6.64 10.55 23.73
CA SER A 570 -7.51 9.42 24.12
C SER A 570 -8.92 9.84 24.55
N VAL A 571 -9.18 11.14 24.72
CA VAL A 571 -10.50 11.66 25.08
C VAL A 571 -11.50 11.45 23.94
N TRP A 572 -12.63 10.77 24.23
CA TRP A 572 -13.74 10.65 23.28
C TRP A 572 -14.44 12.01 23.12
N PRO A 573 -14.80 12.46 21.89
CA PRO A 573 -14.79 11.72 20.62
C PRO A 573 -13.48 11.84 19.80
N ILE A 574 -12.50 12.63 20.25
CA ILE A 574 -11.25 12.91 19.51
C ILE A 574 -10.46 11.62 19.26
N SER A 575 -10.45 10.69 20.21
CA SER A 575 -9.78 9.40 20.09
C SER A 575 -10.18 8.61 18.84
N LYS A 576 -11.44 8.70 18.39
CA LYS A 576 -11.92 8.02 17.17
C LYS A 576 -11.25 8.51 15.89
N LEU A 577 -10.70 9.71 15.88
CA LEU A 577 -10.00 10.25 14.71
C LEU A 577 -8.55 9.76 14.62
N PHE A 578 -7.92 9.45 15.76
CA PHE A 578 -6.49 9.16 15.85
C PHE A 578 -6.17 7.72 16.28
N GLU A 579 -7.16 6.92 16.66
CA GLU A 579 -6.98 5.51 17.00
C GLU A 579 -6.75 4.65 15.74
N LEU A 580 -5.86 3.66 15.87
CA LEU A 580 -5.70 2.54 14.94
C LEU A 580 -5.85 1.24 15.74
N ASN A 581 -6.88 0.46 15.44
CA ASN A 581 -7.21 -0.77 16.17
C ASN A 581 -7.34 -0.56 17.71
N GLY A 582 -7.84 0.60 18.13
CA GLY A 582 -8.01 0.95 19.54
C GLY A 582 -6.74 1.48 20.23
N ASN A 583 -5.63 1.68 19.51
CA ASN A 583 -4.39 2.22 20.08
C ASN A 583 -3.99 3.55 19.39
N ILE A 584 -3.51 4.53 20.17
CA ILE A 584 -3.08 5.87 19.74
C ILE A 584 -1.55 5.94 19.54
N HIS A 585 -0.82 4.90 19.95
CA HIS A 585 0.64 4.85 19.83
C HIS A 585 1.14 5.12 18.41
N GLU A 586 0.44 4.63 17.38
CA GLU A 586 0.82 4.91 15.98
C GLU A 586 0.73 6.41 15.65
N TRP A 587 -0.29 7.12 16.17
CA TRP A 587 -0.40 8.57 16.00
C TRP A 587 0.76 9.30 16.68
N TRP A 588 1.08 8.96 17.93
CA TRP A 588 2.23 9.52 18.64
C TRP A 588 3.55 9.27 17.89
N PHE A 589 3.76 8.03 17.44
CA PHE A 589 4.95 7.64 16.68
C PHE A 589 5.11 8.49 15.40
N ARG A 590 4.04 8.64 14.61
CA ARG A 590 4.08 9.42 13.36
C ARG A 590 4.28 10.92 13.63
N TRP A 591 3.65 11.46 14.66
CA TRP A 591 3.82 12.86 15.04
C TRP A 591 5.25 13.16 15.54
N LYS A 592 5.81 12.26 16.38
CA LYS A 592 7.15 12.39 16.97
C LYS A 592 8.26 12.53 15.92
N LEU A 593 8.16 11.80 14.80
CA LEU A 593 9.22 11.73 13.79
C LEU A 593 9.49 13.07 13.09
N ASP A 594 8.46 13.87 12.79
CA ASP A 594 8.61 15.11 12.01
C ASP A 594 8.21 16.38 12.78
N ARG A 595 8.21 16.30 14.12
CA ARG A 595 7.69 17.33 15.04
C ARG A 595 8.24 18.75 14.84
N PHE A 596 9.48 18.90 14.37
CA PHE A 596 10.11 20.21 14.17
C PHE A 596 10.00 20.73 12.72
N ALA A 597 9.60 19.91 11.76
CA ALA A 597 9.63 20.28 10.34
C ALA A 597 8.76 21.51 10.03
N VAL A 598 7.58 21.59 10.64
CA VAL A 598 6.62 22.67 10.41
C VAL A 598 7.11 24.01 10.97
N ILE A 599 7.62 24.01 12.21
CA ILE A 599 8.14 25.24 12.83
C ILE A 599 9.38 25.75 12.09
N HIS A 600 10.25 24.86 11.59
CA HIS A 600 11.35 25.26 10.72
C HIS A 600 10.85 25.90 9.42
N GLY A 601 9.76 25.40 8.83
CA GLY A 601 9.12 26.01 7.66
C GLY A 601 8.57 27.41 7.93
N MET A 602 7.91 27.60 9.08
CA MET A 602 7.40 28.91 9.52
C MET A 602 8.53 29.90 9.79
N LEU A 603 9.59 29.46 10.48
CA LEU A 603 10.77 30.28 10.78
C LEU A 603 11.50 30.67 9.49
N PHE A 604 11.68 29.73 8.56
CA PHE A 604 12.29 30.01 7.26
C PHE A 604 11.46 31.03 6.46
N ALA A 605 10.14 30.88 6.43
CA ALA A 605 9.25 31.86 5.78
C ALA A 605 9.41 33.26 6.39
N PHE A 606 9.46 33.36 7.73
CA PHE A 606 9.68 34.62 8.41
C PHE A 606 11.03 35.26 8.04
N ILE A 607 12.13 34.49 8.11
CA ILE A 607 13.48 34.97 7.74
C ILE A 607 13.50 35.43 6.28
N TYR A 608 12.97 34.62 5.36
CA TYR A 608 12.89 34.95 3.94
C TYR A 608 12.16 36.27 3.69
N LEU A 609 10.97 36.44 4.27
CA LEU A 609 10.15 37.64 4.07
C LEU A 609 10.80 38.91 4.66
N VAL A 610 11.54 38.77 5.77
CA VAL A 610 12.34 39.87 6.35
C VAL A 610 13.52 40.23 5.45
N LEU A 611 14.25 39.23 4.93
CA LEU A 611 15.40 39.45 4.03
C LEU A 611 14.96 40.07 2.69
N GLN A 612 13.85 39.60 2.12
CA GLN A 612 13.25 40.17 0.91
C GLN A 612 12.87 41.64 1.13
N LYS A 613 12.29 41.98 2.28
CA LYS A 613 11.94 43.37 2.60
C LYS A 613 13.15 44.27 2.78
N ARG A 614 14.23 43.76 3.39
CA ARG A 614 15.51 44.47 3.55
C ARG A 614 16.33 44.57 2.26
N GLN A 615 15.83 44.07 1.13
CA GLN A 615 16.50 44.08 -0.17
C GLN A 615 17.90 43.44 -0.14
N VAL A 616 18.10 42.46 0.76
CA VAL A 616 19.36 41.69 0.86
C VAL A 616 19.43 40.62 -0.22
N LEU A 617 18.27 40.21 -0.75
CA LEU A 617 18.15 39.17 -1.78
C LEU A 617 18.11 39.82 -3.17
N SER A 618 19.00 39.38 -4.08
CA SER A 618 18.82 39.67 -5.50
C SER A 618 17.95 38.60 -6.15
N GLU A 619 16.74 38.99 -6.52
CA GLU A 619 15.76 38.15 -7.24
C GLU A 619 15.74 38.49 -8.75
N GLY A 620 16.80 39.11 -9.29
CA GLY A 620 16.97 39.38 -10.72
C GLY A 620 17.08 38.10 -11.57
N LYS A 621 16.74 38.21 -12.87
CA LYS A 621 16.91 37.10 -13.83
C LYS A 621 18.40 36.81 -14.02
N GLY A 622 18.83 35.59 -13.73
CA GLY A 622 20.22 35.14 -13.91
C GLY A 622 21.19 35.56 -12.79
N GLU A 623 20.81 36.49 -11.90
CA GLU A 623 21.65 36.89 -10.77
C GLU A 623 21.60 35.86 -9.63
N ALA A 624 22.72 35.73 -8.91
CA ALA A 624 22.78 34.91 -7.71
C ALA A 624 21.93 35.51 -6.58
N LEU A 625 21.36 34.67 -5.73
CA LEU A 625 20.45 35.11 -4.65
C LEU A 625 21.09 36.11 -3.66
N PHE A 626 22.38 35.93 -3.37
CA PHE A 626 23.17 36.84 -2.54
C PHE A 626 24.40 37.34 -3.33
N SER A 627 25.19 38.22 -2.73
CA SER A 627 26.49 38.61 -3.29
C SER A 627 27.35 37.38 -3.62
N ALA A 628 28.16 37.45 -4.68
CA ALA A 628 28.87 36.29 -5.22
C ALA A 628 29.68 35.53 -4.17
N LYS A 629 30.37 36.24 -3.25
CA LYS A 629 31.16 35.62 -2.17
C LYS A 629 30.28 34.81 -1.21
N ILE A 630 29.15 35.38 -0.77
CA ILE A 630 28.23 34.72 0.16
C ILE A 630 27.55 33.54 -0.54
N SER A 631 27.10 33.73 -1.77
CA SER A 631 26.47 32.69 -2.59
C SER A 631 27.38 31.48 -2.78
N SER A 632 28.68 31.68 -3.09
CA SER A 632 29.63 30.56 -3.24
C SER A 632 29.88 29.82 -1.93
N VAL A 633 30.05 30.52 -0.80
CA VAL A 633 30.26 29.89 0.52
C VAL A 633 29.02 29.10 0.94
N LEU A 634 27.83 29.68 0.82
CA LEU A 634 26.58 29.00 1.16
C LEU A 634 26.31 27.80 0.26
N LEU A 635 26.61 27.90 -1.03
CA LEU A 635 26.46 26.78 -1.96
C LEU A 635 27.42 25.63 -1.61
N PHE A 636 28.69 25.93 -1.35
CA PHE A 636 29.67 24.93 -0.91
C PHE A 636 29.22 24.24 0.39
N LEU A 637 28.85 25.02 1.40
CA LEU A 637 28.35 24.47 2.66
C LEU A 637 27.11 23.61 2.46
N SER A 638 26.19 24.03 1.59
CA SER A 638 24.97 23.27 1.29
C SER A 638 25.28 21.92 0.64
N VAL A 639 26.23 21.87 -0.32
CA VAL A 639 26.66 20.63 -0.96
C VAL A 639 27.34 19.70 0.06
N VAL A 640 28.23 20.23 0.91
CA VAL A 640 28.90 19.45 1.97
C VAL A 640 27.89 18.89 2.96
N CYS A 641 26.90 19.68 3.38
CA CYS A 641 25.82 19.22 4.25
C CYS A 641 24.99 18.11 3.58
N PHE A 642 24.66 18.28 2.30
CA PHE A 642 23.88 17.31 1.53
C PHE A 642 24.57 15.94 1.42
N ILE A 643 25.89 15.95 1.17
CA ILE A 643 26.71 14.74 1.08
C ILE A 643 26.89 14.11 2.46
N THR A 644 27.24 14.91 3.48
CA THR A 644 27.44 14.42 4.86
C THR A 644 26.18 13.72 5.40
N TYR A 645 24.98 14.27 5.13
CA TYR A 645 23.72 13.61 5.49
C TYR A 645 23.57 12.25 4.81
N SER A 646 23.89 12.17 3.52
CA SER A 646 23.77 10.93 2.73
C SER A 646 24.72 9.84 3.23
N ILE A 647 25.94 10.23 3.64
CA ILE A 647 26.91 9.34 4.28
C ILE A 647 26.38 8.87 5.63
N TRP A 648 25.90 9.78 6.49
CA TRP A 648 25.32 9.43 7.79
C TRP A 648 24.14 8.46 7.66
N ALA A 649 23.21 8.72 6.73
CA ALA A 649 22.07 7.85 6.44
C ALA A 649 22.49 6.46 5.94
N SER A 650 23.66 6.35 5.30
CA SER A 650 24.22 5.08 4.84
C SER A 650 24.94 4.30 5.95
N SER A 651 25.53 4.99 6.92
CA SER A 651 26.20 4.40 8.09
C SER A 651 25.24 3.98 9.22
N CYS A 652 23.94 4.19 9.02
CA CYS A 652 22.89 3.99 10.01
C CYS A 652 22.57 2.50 10.20
N LYS A 653 22.77 1.95 11.42
CA LYS A 653 22.64 0.51 11.69
C LYS A 653 21.21 0.03 11.90
N THR A 654 20.38 0.80 12.62
CA THR A 654 19.02 0.39 12.99
C THR A 654 18.00 1.51 12.72
N LYS A 655 16.77 1.15 12.33
CA LYS A 655 15.71 2.13 12.08
C LYS A 655 15.36 2.95 13.33
N THR A 656 15.44 2.35 14.51
CA THR A 656 15.11 2.99 15.79
C THR A 656 16.05 4.14 16.09
N GLU A 657 17.36 3.89 16.05
CA GLU A 657 18.41 4.89 16.30
C GLU A 657 18.31 6.07 15.31
N CYS A 658 18.14 5.76 14.02
CA CYS A 658 18.08 6.80 12.98
C CYS A 658 16.79 7.63 13.08
N ASN A 659 15.67 7.01 13.48
CA ASN A 659 14.41 7.71 13.71
C ASN A 659 14.47 8.68 14.90
N GLU A 660 15.32 8.43 15.89
CA GLU A 660 15.50 9.33 17.04
C GLU A 660 16.26 10.60 16.65
N MET A 661 17.26 10.49 15.77
CA MET A 661 18.07 11.60 15.30
C MET A 661 17.42 12.40 14.15
N HIS A 662 16.58 11.77 13.34
CA HIS A 662 15.91 12.37 12.17
C HIS A 662 15.20 13.72 12.44
N PRO A 663 14.41 13.92 13.52
CA PRO A 663 13.74 15.18 13.79
C PRO A 663 14.69 16.38 13.88
N TYR A 664 15.94 16.16 14.32
CA TYR A 664 16.93 17.22 14.53
C TYR A 664 17.76 17.50 13.27
N ILE A 665 18.08 16.45 12.51
CA ILE A 665 19.00 16.54 11.37
C ILE A 665 18.25 16.87 10.06
N SER A 666 16.98 16.47 9.92
CA SER A 666 16.21 16.60 8.68
C SER A 666 16.14 18.03 8.12
N VAL A 667 16.09 19.05 8.99
CA VAL A 667 16.07 20.46 8.58
C VAL A 667 17.33 20.87 7.81
N VAL A 668 18.50 20.33 8.17
CA VAL A 668 19.78 20.64 7.51
C VAL A 668 19.71 20.25 6.04
N GLN A 669 19.16 19.05 5.76
CA GLN A 669 19.00 18.55 4.40
C GLN A 669 17.99 19.36 3.59
N ILE A 670 16.88 19.77 4.22
CA ILE A 670 15.84 20.59 3.56
C ILE A 670 16.40 21.96 3.19
N LEU A 671 17.11 22.62 4.11
CA LEU A 671 17.71 23.93 3.86
C LEU A 671 18.83 23.85 2.81
N ALA A 672 19.68 22.82 2.87
CA ALA A 672 20.70 22.57 1.85
C ALA A 672 20.08 22.43 0.45
N PHE A 673 18.99 21.66 0.32
CA PHE A 673 18.28 21.51 -0.96
C PHE A 673 17.72 22.85 -1.46
N ILE A 674 17.08 23.64 -0.59
CA ILE A 674 16.53 24.96 -0.97
C ILE A 674 17.65 25.88 -1.49
N LEU A 675 18.79 25.93 -0.80
CA LEU A 675 19.93 26.76 -1.18
C LEU A 675 20.57 26.31 -2.50
N ILE A 676 20.82 25.00 -2.68
CA ILE A 676 21.36 24.45 -3.94
C ILE A 676 20.44 24.78 -5.11
N ARG A 677 19.12 24.68 -4.93
CA ARG A 677 18.12 24.93 -5.98
C ARG A 677 17.94 26.41 -6.33
N ASN A 678 18.11 27.33 -5.36
CA ASN A 678 17.72 28.74 -5.50
C ASN A 678 18.90 29.74 -5.51
N ILE A 679 20.11 29.38 -5.06
CA ILE A 679 21.27 30.28 -5.13
C ILE A 679 21.67 30.57 -6.59
N PRO A 680 21.81 29.57 -7.49
CA PRO A 680 22.12 29.82 -8.88
C PRO A 680 20.92 30.46 -9.61
N GLY A 681 21.12 31.65 -10.18
CA GLY A 681 20.05 32.39 -10.87
C GLY A 681 19.44 31.65 -12.06
N TYR A 682 20.25 30.86 -12.79
CA TYR A 682 19.77 29.99 -13.86
C TYR A 682 18.79 28.94 -13.34
N ALA A 683 19.19 28.18 -12.31
CA ALA A 683 18.33 27.16 -11.71
C ALA A 683 17.02 27.79 -11.24
N ARG A 684 17.06 28.94 -10.55
CA ARG A 684 15.86 29.63 -10.06
C ARG A 684 14.90 30.06 -11.18
N SER A 685 15.40 30.25 -12.40
CA SER A 685 14.62 30.74 -13.55
C SER A 685 13.97 29.62 -14.39
N VAL A 686 14.25 28.35 -14.09
CA VAL A 686 13.75 27.18 -14.83
C VAL A 686 13.06 26.20 -13.87
N TYR A 687 12.01 25.53 -14.31
CA TYR A 687 11.36 24.45 -13.57
C TYR A 687 10.91 23.33 -14.52
N SER A 688 10.79 22.10 -13.99
CA SER A 688 10.22 20.99 -14.75
C SER A 688 8.68 21.04 -14.75
N SER A 689 8.07 21.25 -15.92
CA SER A 689 6.61 21.27 -16.05
C SER A 689 5.98 19.89 -15.85
N PHE A 690 6.70 18.83 -16.18
CA PHE A 690 6.33 17.45 -15.87
C PHE A 690 6.16 17.25 -14.37
N PHE A 691 7.18 17.57 -13.56
CA PHE A 691 7.08 17.44 -12.11
C PHE A 691 6.04 18.40 -11.52
N ALA A 692 5.96 19.64 -11.99
CA ALA A 692 4.97 20.59 -11.49
C ALA A 692 3.52 20.11 -11.72
N TRP A 693 3.25 19.40 -12.82
CA TRP A 693 1.95 18.78 -13.08
C TRP A 693 1.60 17.71 -12.04
N PHE A 694 2.53 16.79 -11.74
CA PHE A 694 2.35 15.80 -10.67
C PHE A 694 2.20 16.45 -9.29
N GLY A 695 2.90 17.56 -9.04
CA GLY A 695 2.80 18.31 -7.79
C GLY A 695 1.40 18.85 -7.50
N LYS A 696 0.67 19.27 -8.55
CA LYS A 696 -0.70 19.80 -8.45
C LYS A 696 -1.72 18.76 -8.01
N ILE A 697 -1.47 17.48 -8.29
CA ILE A 697 -2.32 16.32 -7.94
C ILE A 697 -1.65 15.37 -6.91
N SER A 698 -0.64 15.87 -6.19
CA SER A 698 0.23 15.05 -5.31
C SER A 698 -0.53 14.33 -4.20
N LEU A 699 -1.50 15.00 -3.57
CA LEU A 699 -2.29 14.43 -2.48
C LEU A 699 -3.16 13.26 -2.97
N GLU A 700 -3.84 13.44 -4.10
CA GLU A 700 -4.71 12.43 -4.70
C GLU A 700 -3.89 11.22 -5.15
N LEU A 701 -2.70 11.43 -5.74
CA LEU A 701 -1.77 10.35 -6.06
C LEU A 701 -1.33 9.58 -4.80
N PHE A 702 -0.99 10.31 -3.72
CA PHE A 702 -0.59 9.68 -2.46
C PHE A 702 -1.70 8.78 -1.89
N ILE A 703 -2.95 9.20 -1.96
CA ILE A 703 -4.07 8.44 -1.39
C ILE A 703 -4.50 7.30 -2.33
N CYS A 704 -4.59 7.55 -3.64
CA CYS A 704 -5.04 6.54 -4.60
C CYS A 704 -4.08 5.34 -4.71
N GLN A 705 -2.78 5.51 -4.38
CA GLN A 705 -1.81 4.41 -4.42
C GLN A 705 -2.23 3.22 -3.55
N TYR A 706 -2.91 3.49 -2.43
CA TYR A 706 -3.33 2.49 -1.44
C TYR A 706 -4.27 1.42 -2.02
N HIS A 707 -5.00 1.76 -3.08
CA HIS A 707 -6.06 0.90 -3.64
C HIS A 707 -5.90 0.58 -5.14
N ILE A 708 -4.92 1.17 -5.83
CA ILE A 708 -4.66 0.88 -7.26
C ILE A 708 -3.32 0.16 -7.46
N TRP A 709 -2.26 0.60 -6.77
CA TRP A 709 -0.95 -0.05 -6.85
C TRP A 709 -0.73 -1.03 -5.71
N LEU A 710 -1.18 -0.64 -4.53
CA LEU A 710 -1.03 -1.44 -3.33
C LEU A 710 -2.31 -2.25 -3.08
N ALA A 711 -2.14 -3.38 -2.40
CA ALA A 711 -3.23 -4.26 -1.98
C ALA A 711 -3.02 -4.74 -0.55
N ALA A 712 -4.07 -5.29 0.06
CA ALA A 712 -4.07 -5.84 1.42
C ALA A 712 -3.47 -4.83 2.42
N ASP A 713 -4.08 -3.64 2.46
CA ASP A 713 -3.70 -2.55 3.35
C ASP A 713 -2.20 -2.19 3.28
N THR A 714 -1.67 -2.04 2.06
CA THR A 714 -0.26 -1.69 1.74
C THR A 714 0.79 -2.78 1.90
N LYS A 715 0.40 -4.01 2.23
CA LYS A 715 1.33 -5.13 2.40
C LYS A 715 1.70 -5.79 1.06
N GLY A 716 0.81 -5.71 0.08
CA GLY A 716 0.98 -6.28 -1.25
C GLY A 716 1.01 -5.26 -2.38
N ILE A 717 1.20 -5.80 -3.58
CA ILE A 717 1.06 -5.14 -4.88
C ILE A 717 -0.17 -5.73 -5.58
N LEU A 718 -0.98 -4.87 -6.19
CA LEU A 718 -2.11 -5.29 -7.00
C LEU A 718 -1.65 -5.72 -8.40
N VAL A 719 -2.13 -6.87 -8.86
CA VAL A 719 -1.82 -7.42 -10.18
C VAL A 719 -3.07 -7.41 -11.05
N LEU A 720 -3.12 -6.42 -11.94
CA LEU A 720 -4.13 -6.26 -12.97
C LEU A 720 -3.81 -7.11 -14.21
N VAL A 721 -2.54 -7.28 -14.55
CA VAL A 721 -2.09 -8.09 -15.69
C VAL A 721 -1.16 -9.20 -15.20
N PRO A 722 -1.63 -10.45 -15.07
CA PRO A 722 -0.80 -11.54 -14.56
C PRO A 722 0.31 -11.94 -15.55
N GLY A 723 1.43 -12.45 -15.03
CA GLY A 723 2.53 -13.00 -15.81
C GLY A 723 3.58 -12.00 -16.34
N ASN A 724 3.25 -10.71 -16.46
CA ASN A 724 4.20 -9.67 -16.90
C ASN A 724 4.22 -8.45 -15.95
N PRO A 725 5.19 -8.38 -15.02
CA PRO A 725 5.28 -7.29 -14.05
C PRO A 725 5.43 -5.89 -14.67
N SER A 726 6.21 -5.76 -15.75
CA SER A 726 6.45 -4.47 -16.42
C SER A 726 5.17 -3.93 -17.08
N LEU A 727 4.43 -4.81 -17.76
CA LEU A 727 3.14 -4.46 -18.36
C LEU A 727 2.10 -4.11 -17.29
N ASN A 728 2.07 -4.86 -16.17
CA ASN A 728 1.21 -4.55 -15.04
C ASN A 728 1.47 -3.15 -14.48
N ILE A 729 2.74 -2.80 -14.24
CA ILE A 729 3.11 -1.46 -13.75
C ILE A 729 2.71 -0.38 -14.78
N MET A 730 2.96 -0.59 -16.07
CA MET A 730 2.61 0.39 -17.10
C MET A 730 1.10 0.67 -17.17
N VAL A 731 0.28 -0.40 -17.27
CA VAL A 731 -1.18 -0.29 -17.36
C VAL A 731 -1.77 0.27 -16.07
N SER A 732 -1.35 -0.24 -14.91
CA SER A 732 -1.83 0.27 -13.62
C SER A 732 -1.44 1.73 -13.38
N THR A 733 -0.23 2.15 -13.78
CA THR A 733 0.21 3.56 -13.71
C THR A 733 -0.65 4.47 -14.57
N PHE A 734 -0.97 4.06 -15.79
CA PHE A 734 -1.82 4.84 -16.69
C PHE A 734 -3.23 5.03 -16.09
N ILE A 735 -3.84 3.96 -15.58
CA ILE A 735 -5.15 4.02 -14.90
C ILE A 735 -5.06 4.91 -13.66
N PHE A 736 -4.05 4.68 -12.82
CA PHE A 736 -3.80 5.40 -11.58
C PHE A 736 -3.71 6.91 -11.77
N VAL A 737 -2.91 7.37 -12.73
CA VAL A 737 -2.74 8.80 -13.01
C VAL A 737 -4.04 9.43 -13.52
N CYS A 738 -4.77 8.74 -14.41
CA CYS A 738 -6.07 9.20 -14.90
C CYS A 738 -7.11 9.34 -13.78
N VAL A 739 -7.17 8.36 -12.87
CA VAL A 739 -8.09 8.37 -11.73
C VAL A 739 -7.73 9.47 -10.74
N ALA A 740 -6.45 9.60 -10.35
CA ALA A 740 -6.01 10.64 -9.43
C ALA A 740 -6.32 12.05 -9.97
N HIS A 741 -6.13 12.26 -11.27
CA HIS A 741 -6.50 13.50 -11.93
C HIS A 741 -8.01 13.76 -11.88
N GLU A 742 -8.87 12.76 -12.14
CA GLU A 742 -10.33 12.95 -12.08
C GLU A 742 -10.81 13.22 -10.65
N VAL A 743 -10.25 12.52 -9.65
CA VAL A 743 -10.55 12.75 -8.24
C VAL A 743 -10.17 14.17 -7.80
N SER A 744 -9.04 14.70 -8.27
CA SER A 744 -8.64 16.08 -7.96
C SER A 744 -9.63 17.11 -8.53
N LEU A 745 -10.11 16.90 -9.76
CA LEU A 745 -11.15 17.76 -10.36
C LEU A 745 -12.46 17.70 -9.58
N ILE A 746 -12.91 16.49 -9.23
CA ILE A 746 -14.16 16.28 -8.47
C ILE A 746 -14.04 16.96 -7.09
N THR A 747 -12.93 16.78 -6.40
CA THR A 747 -12.71 17.36 -5.06
C THR A 747 -12.72 18.88 -5.08
N ASN A 748 -12.00 19.50 -6.03
CA ASN A 748 -11.98 20.96 -6.19
C ASN A 748 -13.35 21.52 -6.57
N TYR A 749 -14.09 20.81 -7.41
CA TYR A 749 -15.46 21.17 -7.79
C TYR A 749 -16.42 21.10 -6.59
N LEU A 750 -16.44 19.97 -5.87
CA LEU A 750 -17.32 19.76 -4.73
C LEU A 750 -16.99 20.72 -3.57
N ALA A 751 -15.72 21.11 -3.39
CA ALA A 751 -15.34 22.11 -2.41
C ALA A 751 -16.04 23.46 -2.66
N GLN A 752 -16.21 23.87 -3.91
CA GLN A 752 -16.93 25.12 -4.25
C GLN A 752 -18.44 25.03 -4.03
N VAL A 753 -19.01 23.82 -4.12
CA VAL A 753 -20.45 23.58 -3.96
C VAL A 753 -20.83 23.45 -2.48
N PHE A 754 -20.08 22.66 -1.72
CA PHE A 754 -20.39 22.38 -0.32
C PHE A 754 -20.05 23.53 0.61
N ILE A 755 -19.04 24.34 0.28
CA ILE A 755 -18.52 25.42 1.11
C ILE A 755 -18.99 26.76 0.52
N PRO A 756 -20.11 27.32 0.99
CA PRO A 756 -20.58 28.60 0.50
C PRO A 756 -19.65 29.73 0.98
N LYS A 757 -19.50 30.77 0.16
CA LYS A 757 -18.75 31.98 0.54
C LYS A 757 -19.43 32.78 1.66
N ASP A 758 -20.75 32.63 1.81
CA ASP A 758 -21.49 33.23 2.90
C ASP A 758 -21.21 32.49 4.22
N ASN A 759 -20.65 33.21 5.19
CA ASN A 759 -20.29 32.68 6.51
C ASN A 759 -21.50 32.16 7.29
N MET A 760 -22.69 32.77 7.14
CA MET A 760 -23.88 32.33 7.87
C MET A 760 -24.39 30.99 7.30
N ALA A 761 -24.48 30.89 5.98
CA ALA A 761 -24.80 29.64 5.31
C ALA A 761 -23.75 28.54 5.60
N LEU A 762 -22.47 28.91 5.65
CA LEU A 762 -21.38 27.99 6.00
C LEU A 762 -21.53 27.46 7.42
N LEU A 763 -21.77 28.34 8.39
CA LEU A 763 -21.92 27.96 9.80
C LEU A 763 -23.14 27.05 10.01
N LYS A 764 -24.26 27.32 9.34
CA LYS A 764 -25.44 26.44 9.36
C LYS A 764 -25.13 25.04 8.81
N ARG A 765 -24.41 24.96 7.68
CA ARG A 765 -24.01 23.67 7.09
C ARG A 765 -23.01 22.91 7.96
N LEU A 766 -22.03 23.60 8.54
CA LEU A 766 -21.07 23.01 9.48
C LEU A 766 -21.77 22.51 10.75
N GLY A 767 -22.70 23.28 11.31
CA GLY A 767 -23.52 22.88 12.44
C GLY A 767 -24.34 21.62 12.13
N ALA A 768 -25.00 21.58 10.98
CA ALA A 768 -25.75 20.39 10.54
C ALA A 768 -24.85 19.15 10.38
N MET A 769 -23.68 19.29 9.73
CA MET A 769 -22.71 18.19 9.60
C MET A 769 -22.14 17.76 10.95
N GLY A 770 -21.88 18.70 11.86
CA GLY A 770 -21.38 18.41 13.21
C GLY A 770 -22.39 17.63 14.03
N VAL A 771 -23.66 18.06 14.02
CA VAL A 771 -24.76 17.34 14.69
C VAL A 771 -24.93 15.94 14.09
N PHE A 772 -24.95 15.83 12.76
CA PHE A 772 -25.05 14.53 12.09
C PHE A 772 -23.89 13.60 12.47
N SER A 773 -22.66 14.11 12.46
CA SER A 773 -21.47 13.34 12.83
C SER A 773 -21.49 12.92 14.30
N LEU A 774 -21.94 13.80 15.20
CA LEU A 774 -22.07 13.49 16.63
C LEU A 774 -23.15 12.43 16.89
N VAL A 775 -24.33 12.58 16.28
CA VAL A 775 -25.42 11.60 16.36
C VAL A 775 -24.94 10.25 15.81
N PHE A 776 -24.24 10.26 14.68
CA PHE A 776 -23.65 9.07 14.09
C PHE A 776 -22.64 8.41 15.04
N LEU A 777 -21.71 9.16 15.61
CA LEU A 777 -20.73 8.65 16.57
C LEU A 777 -21.40 8.07 17.83
N LEU A 778 -22.44 8.72 18.34
CA LEU A 778 -23.22 8.22 19.48
C LEU A 778 -23.94 6.90 19.15
N LEU A 779 -24.54 6.78 17.96
CA LEU A 779 -25.18 5.55 17.51
C LEU A 779 -24.18 4.40 17.34
N THR A 780 -22.95 4.68 16.91
CA THR A 780 -21.89 3.66 16.81
C THR A 780 -21.35 3.22 18.16
N ARG A 781 -21.34 4.11 19.16
CA ARG A 781 -20.90 3.79 20.53
C ARG A 781 -21.79 2.74 21.20
N GLY A 782 -23.09 2.76 20.92
CA GLY A 782 -24.05 1.79 21.48
C GLY A 782 -23.89 0.34 20.99
N LYS A 783 -23.00 0.09 20.00
CA LYS A 783 -22.76 -1.25 19.43
C LYS A 783 -21.41 -1.86 19.78
N GLN A 784 -20.53 -1.15 20.50
CA GLN A 784 -19.28 -1.76 20.98
C GLN A 784 -19.57 -2.48 22.31
N PRO A 785 -19.34 -3.81 22.41
CA PRO A 785 -19.35 -4.47 23.71
C PRO A 785 -18.29 -3.81 24.59
N THR A 786 -18.67 -3.45 25.81
CA THR A 786 -17.74 -3.01 26.85
C THR A 786 -16.67 -4.10 27.03
N PRO A 787 -15.38 -3.79 26.86
CA PRO A 787 -14.33 -4.73 27.23
C PRO A 787 -14.33 -4.81 28.75
N GLY A 788 -14.92 -5.88 29.30
CA GLY A 788 -15.05 -6.09 30.75
C GLY A 788 -16.43 -6.55 31.22
N ALA A 789 -17.09 -7.45 30.49
CA ALA A 789 -18.18 -8.28 31.01
C ALA A 789 -18.03 -9.68 30.41
#